data_AF-A0A328S7Q2-F1
#
_entry.id   AF-A0A328S7Q2-F1
#
_cell.length_a   1.000
_cell.length_b   1.000
_cell.length_c   1.000
_cell.angle_alpha   90.00
_cell.angle_beta   90.00
_cell.angle_gamma   90.00
#
_symmetry.space_group_name_H-M   'P 1'
#
loop_
_entity.id
_entity.type
_entity.pdbx_description
1 polymer ?
#
loop_
_entity_poly.entity_id
_entity_poly.type
_entity_poly.pdbx_seq_one_letter_code
_entity_poly.pdbx_strand_id
1 'polypeptide(L)'
;MAFLKDVESEELRELVKSCFKEINSLKEQLNEESRDIKTNEVVKNVLIQNENQNSNLTARINELTEDVNKKETALKEKDLQLQEKDTEIKEKELEIRELITKMNTQQESDNEEVLSEYRKQISNLTTTVENQKEEISQLKSMEVDTSSKSEKELKLEITKLKEQNEELKSASSTTEINQLRSVIDRQTEELKEIPVLKNQLTIELAGRDQKIKKYEEEIQSLTTKLEDFGNINPEEVKVKESELEDSKNKIAELEKTIEELKSSTADNISEDAEKQIKELNDKILSLETENKDLKESAHVEIVPSSGNMGSLIEDFTEKSNELIKVQAELQRVQDLNKVNEYKISELEEENAKLKNSTESNVIVEAPDNSKLNAEIDSLKQQLLDKEEILSSKETQIVNLTAKLDKISLEVDQNAIAEEEFKAIKDNLLHKTQEYDALELDLVEKDATVESLKQQYDKKIQEYEKLETKFNTLEESNNEILDELNELKSKANEQNLEINSLTLGKESNANKISELESLLASKDEEIASLKVKLDGVEIDLNASNTSDDLQEELKQTKKLLYEKDAEYDKLKLDFNQLRKSTSKQIEELSEGITNFSNSNEKLRTENEYLDKALTNKNIQINKLEQEKETLDLVIKEKDANYLKLKEESFNLKKLNDNQITKLKQEVQDKSDKISALPQKLELKDIEISQLNKLLKTRENESASKTDTIKELRNNVQVSQEEIKQLKDQLARDSLLIDDKLKAKDDEIFKIKENYSNTIQEKNQEIAKLTSLLNQRNYKIDELTASIDALNNDMGIMKNQMVDSSEKYNQSESLIKAKEDTITKQDELLDELNTQIERLENKLKLKDDDIEELYYKISEKEDIIESLKTDVFDTNKKLEEIDALSTELSQKNSELNDINTKLEDKDNELKETNDMVLSSTARIKELKDIIERKNKDIDDHKKLLADKNEELDKLKDLQPRIRSLELEKADLKSDYEKQIASLKADLQKADLIKDENEKLDQEISRLHEVVDEKDVQLEDMSKFKDYFSAMISKPLPGLTSFQSQIYHLLPDALSASELYDYLTGLGYSNLEKESFAKTLKALEKRGYCQRARDGDKIIWVKNPINTEE
;
A
#
# COMPACT_ATOMS: atom_id res chain seq x y z
N MET A 1 102.25 31.68 27.01
CA MET A 1 101.45 32.06 28.20
C MET A 1 100.06 32.35 27.70
N ALA A 2 99.08 31.45 27.81
CA ALA A 2 98.40 30.97 29.02
C ALA A 2 97.48 32.04 29.64
N PHE A 3 96.21 31.63 29.82
CA PHE A 3 95.14 32.23 30.61
C PHE A 3 94.39 33.46 30.05
N LEU A 4 93.30 33.17 29.33
CA LEU A 4 91.96 33.62 29.73
C LEU A 4 91.00 32.47 29.46
N LYS A 5 90.62 31.81 30.55
CA LYS A 5 89.63 30.73 30.61
C LYS A 5 88.27 31.46 30.60
N ASP A 6 87.47 31.27 29.56
CA ASP A 6 86.14 31.85 29.42
C ASP A 6 85.22 31.25 30.50
N VAL A 7 85.12 31.93 31.64
CA VAL A 7 84.31 31.53 32.81
C VAL A 7 82.85 31.36 32.40
N GLU A 8 82.37 32.20 31.48
CA GLU A 8 80.99 32.12 30.96
C GLU A 8 80.73 30.82 30.18
N SER A 9 81.73 30.26 29.49
CA SER A 9 81.56 29.01 28.75
C SER A 9 81.47 27.78 29.66
N GLU A 10 82.12 27.83 30.84
CA GLU A 10 82.08 26.75 31.83
C GLU A 10 80.78 26.83 32.65
N GLU A 11 80.32 28.03 33.01
CA GLU A 11 79.03 28.26 33.67
C GLU A 11 77.85 27.85 32.78
N LEU A 12 77.88 28.18 31.48
CA LEU A 12 76.85 27.73 30.54
C LEU A 12 76.85 26.19 30.41
N ARG A 13 78.03 25.58 30.42
CA ARG A 13 78.18 24.12 30.32
C ARG A 13 77.71 23.42 31.60
N GLU A 14 77.88 24.02 32.77
CA GLU A 14 77.29 23.52 34.02
C GLU A 14 75.77 23.71 34.06
N LEU A 15 75.26 24.85 33.60
CA LEU A 15 73.82 25.11 33.52
C LEU A 15 73.13 24.11 32.58
N VAL A 16 73.69 23.90 31.38
CA VAL A 16 73.18 22.90 30.43
C VAL A 16 73.23 21.50 31.01
N LYS A 17 74.29 21.12 31.74
CA LYS A 17 74.35 19.83 32.45
C LYS A 17 73.29 19.73 33.56
N SER A 18 73.00 20.81 34.27
CA SER A 18 71.96 20.87 35.29
C SER A 18 70.57 20.70 34.66
N CYS A 19 70.28 21.44 33.59
CA CYS A 19 69.03 21.30 32.84
C CYS A 19 68.88 19.88 32.25
N PHE A 20 69.94 19.29 31.70
CA PHE A 20 69.88 17.89 31.23
C PHE A 20 69.63 16.88 32.34
N LYS A 21 70.20 17.09 33.54
CA LYS A 21 69.91 16.26 34.71
C LYS A 21 68.46 16.41 35.15
N GLU A 22 67.93 17.62 35.16
CA GLU A 22 66.55 17.90 35.56
C GLU A 22 65.55 17.35 34.55
N ILE A 23 65.80 17.51 33.24
CA ILE A 23 65.02 16.88 32.16
C ILE A 23 65.03 15.35 32.30
N ASN A 24 66.19 14.74 32.56
CA ASN A 24 66.27 13.30 32.75
C ASN A 24 65.55 12.84 34.02
N SER A 25 65.64 13.59 35.11
CA SER A 25 64.91 13.31 36.35
C SER A 25 63.39 13.42 36.16
N LEU A 26 62.91 14.45 35.46
CA LEU A 26 61.49 14.61 35.12
C LEU A 26 61.00 13.51 34.19
N LYS A 27 61.84 13.07 33.24
CA LYS A 27 61.53 11.95 32.35
C LYS A 27 61.46 10.62 33.10
N GLU A 28 62.30 10.44 34.11
CA GLU A 28 62.28 9.26 34.98
C GLU A 28 61.03 9.26 35.87
N GLN A 29 60.70 10.39 36.49
CA GLN A 29 59.46 10.58 37.25
C GLN A 29 58.20 10.36 36.41
N LEU A 30 58.15 10.91 35.19
CA LEU A 30 57.02 10.70 34.27
C LEU A 30 56.88 9.23 33.87
N ASN A 31 57.99 8.52 33.70
CA ASN A 31 57.97 7.08 33.42
C ASN A 31 57.55 6.26 34.64
N GLU A 32 57.91 6.69 35.85
CA GLU A 32 57.47 6.09 37.11
C GLU A 32 55.97 6.32 37.33
N GLU A 33 55.47 7.54 37.18
CA GLU A 33 54.03 7.85 37.23
C GLU A 33 53.24 7.13 36.14
N SER A 34 53.78 7.01 34.92
CA SER A 34 53.13 6.24 33.84
C SER A 34 53.11 4.73 34.14
N ARG A 35 54.13 4.22 34.84
CA ARG A 35 54.14 2.85 35.35
C ARG A 35 53.08 2.67 36.44
N ASP A 36 53.03 3.59 37.39
CA ASP A 36 52.08 3.58 38.50
C ASP A 36 50.63 3.69 38.01
N ILE A 37 50.34 4.49 36.97
CA ILE A 37 49.03 4.55 36.31
C ILE A 37 48.67 3.20 35.65
N LYS A 38 49.64 2.49 35.07
CA LYS A 38 49.43 1.17 34.45
C LYS A 38 49.30 0.04 35.48
N THR A 39 49.91 0.17 36.66
CA THR A 39 49.84 -0.82 37.75
C THR A 39 48.77 -0.49 38.79
N ASN A 40 48.14 0.69 38.72
CA ASN A 40 47.06 1.08 39.63
C ASN A 40 45.86 0.16 39.42
N GLU A 41 45.55 -0.62 40.46
CA GLU A 41 44.49 -1.63 40.48
C GLU A 41 43.12 -1.04 40.13
N VAL A 42 42.88 0.24 40.44
CA VAL A 42 41.65 0.95 40.08
C VAL A 42 41.55 1.17 38.57
N VAL A 43 42.64 1.60 37.92
CA VAL A 43 42.67 1.82 36.46
C VAL A 43 42.52 0.50 35.72
N LYS A 44 43.17 -0.55 36.21
CA LYS A 44 43.04 -1.91 35.65
C LYS A 44 41.63 -2.47 35.82
N ASN A 45 41.00 -2.26 36.97
CA ASN A 45 39.61 -2.68 37.21
C ASN A 45 38.62 -1.90 36.35
N VAL A 46 38.84 -0.60 36.11
CA VAL A 46 38.03 0.20 35.19
C VAL A 46 38.22 -0.27 33.74
N LEU A 47 39.44 -0.61 33.32
CA LEU A 47 39.68 -1.18 31.99
C LEU A 47 38.98 -2.53 31.81
N ILE A 48 39.10 -3.43 32.78
CA ILE A 48 38.44 -4.75 32.79
C ILE A 48 36.90 -4.58 32.81
N GLN A 49 36.38 -3.61 33.56
CA GLN A 49 34.96 -3.31 33.59
C GLN A 49 34.47 -2.79 32.22
N ASN A 50 35.27 -1.94 31.57
CA ASN A 50 34.95 -1.40 30.25
C ASN A 50 35.06 -2.48 29.15
N GLU A 51 36.05 -3.37 29.23
CA GLU A 51 36.17 -4.54 28.36
C GLU A 51 34.99 -5.51 28.55
N ASN A 52 34.57 -5.76 29.79
CA ASN A 52 33.38 -6.57 30.08
C ASN A 52 32.09 -5.93 29.58
N GLN A 53 31.94 -4.60 29.72
CA GLN A 53 30.81 -3.87 29.14
C GLN A 53 30.82 -3.95 27.61
N ASN A 54 31.99 -3.82 26.98
CA ASN A 54 32.13 -3.91 25.53
C ASN A 54 31.85 -5.34 25.03
N SER A 55 32.25 -6.37 25.79
CA SER A 55 31.90 -7.76 25.50
C SER A 55 30.39 -8.02 25.63
N ASN A 56 29.74 -7.45 26.66
CA ASN A 56 28.29 -7.54 26.83
C ASN A 56 27.52 -6.80 25.73
N LEU A 57 28.00 -5.63 25.32
CA LEU A 57 27.43 -4.89 24.19
C LEU A 57 27.61 -5.67 22.88
N THR A 58 28.77 -6.29 22.67
CA THR A 58 29.02 -7.15 21.49
C THR A 58 28.10 -8.36 21.48
N ALA A 59 27.91 -9.02 22.62
CA ALA A 59 26.96 -10.13 22.76
C ALA A 59 25.52 -9.68 22.47
N ARG A 60 25.11 -8.50 22.97
CA ARG A 60 23.78 -7.95 22.71
C ARG A 60 23.58 -7.53 21.26
N ILE A 61 24.62 -6.99 20.62
CA ILE A 61 24.59 -6.69 19.18
C ILE A 61 24.43 -7.97 18.37
N ASN A 62 25.13 -9.04 18.73
CA ASN A 62 25.00 -10.34 18.05
C ASN A 62 23.59 -10.93 18.22
N GLU A 63 23.03 -10.86 19.43
CA GLU A 63 21.66 -11.31 19.73
C GLU A 63 20.63 -10.51 18.93
N LEU A 64 20.74 -9.17 18.91
CA LEU A 64 19.88 -8.31 18.10
C LEU A 64 20.04 -8.57 16.59
N THR A 65 21.25 -8.86 16.15
CA THR A 65 21.53 -9.23 14.74
C THR A 65 20.87 -10.56 14.39
N GLU A 66 20.89 -11.53 15.30
CA GLU A 66 20.22 -12.82 15.11
C GLU A 66 18.69 -12.66 15.07
N ASP A 67 18.12 -11.81 15.94
CA ASP A 67 16.69 -11.50 15.94
C ASP A 67 16.25 -10.77 14.66
N VAL A 68 17.07 -9.84 14.16
CA VAL A 68 16.83 -9.16 12.88
C VAL A 68 16.86 -10.18 11.74
N ASN A 69 17.85 -11.07 11.71
CA ASN A 69 17.92 -12.13 10.70
C ASN A 69 16.70 -13.07 10.76
N LYS A 70 16.24 -13.45 11.97
CA LYS A 70 15.01 -14.26 12.14
C LYS A 70 13.77 -13.54 11.62
N LYS A 71 13.63 -12.25 11.89
CA LYS A 71 12.53 -11.43 11.36
C LYS A 71 12.62 -11.28 9.84
N GLU A 72 13.82 -11.12 9.29
CA GLU A 72 14.04 -11.03 7.84
C GLU A 72 13.70 -12.35 7.14
N THR A 73 14.03 -13.50 7.74
CA THR A 73 13.60 -14.81 7.22
C THR A 73 12.09 -14.99 7.28
N ALA A 74 11.42 -14.56 8.35
CA ALA A 74 9.97 -14.61 8.45
C ALA A 74 9.28 -13.67 7.44
N LEU A 75 9.90 -12.53 7.14
CA LEU A 75 9.41 -11.60 6.11
C LEU A 75 9.52 -12.22 4.71
N LYS A 76 10.66 -12.85 4.39
CA LYS A 76 10.86 -13.58 3.12
C LYS A 76 9.87 -14.72 2.96
N GLU A 77 9.55 -15.44 4.04
CA GLU A 77 8.53 -16.49 4.02
C GLU A 77 7.13 -15.90 3.77
N LYS A 78 6.81 -14.74 4.33
CA LYS A 78 5.55 -14.03 4.05
C LYS A 78 5.47 -13.50 2.62
N ASP A 79 6.58 -13.01 2.06
CA ASP A 79 6.66 -12.60 0.66
C ASP A 79 6.48 -13.80 -0.29
N LEU A 80 7.03 -14.97 0.06
CA LEU A 80 6.81 -16.20 -0.71
C LEU A 80 5.34 -16.63 -0.67
N GLN A 81 4.71 -16.59 0.51
CA GLN A 81 3.26 -16.87 0.65
C GLN A 81 2.41 -15.88 -0.16
N LEU A 82 2.79 -14.61 -0.22
CA LEU A 82 2.13 -13.59 -1.05
C LEU A 82 2.31 -13.89 -2.55
N GLN A 83 3.51 -14.29 -2.97
CA GLN A 83 3.76 -14.71 -4.35
C GLN A 83 2.94 -15.94 -4.74
N GLU A 84 2.85 -16.94 -3.85
CA GLU A 84 2.00 -18.12 -4.05
C GLU A 84 0.53 -17.73 -4.21
N LYS A 85 0.04 -16.79 -3.38
CA LYS A 85 -1.33 -16.27 -3.50
C LYS A 85 -1.55 -15.48 -4.78
N ASP A 86 -0.58 -14.68 -5.22
CA ASP A 86 -0.64 -13.99 -6.52
C ASP A 86 -0.64 -14.97 -7.70
N THR A 87 0.08 -16.10 -7.60
CA THR A 87 0.03 -17.15 -8.61
C THR A 87 -1.31 -17.87 -8.63
N GLU A 88 -1.87 -18.19 -7.47
CA GLU A 88 -3.23 -18.78 -7.37
C GLU A 88 -4.29 -17.81 -7.95
N ILE A 89 -4.18 -16.50 -7.69
CA ILE A 89 -5.08 -15.50 -8.26
C ILE A 89 -4.94 -15.46 -9.77
N LYS A 90 -3.72 -15.48 -10.32
CA LYS A 90 -3.48 -15.50 -11.77
C LYS A 90 -4.01 -16.78 -12.43
N GLU A 91 -3.88 -17.93 -11.78
CA GLU A 91 -4.49 -19.18 -12.24
C GLU A 91 -6.02 -19.08 -12.25
N LYS A 92 -6.62 -18.49 -11.20
CA LYS A 92 -8.07 -18.25 -11.16
C LYS A 92 -8.53 -17.26 -12.23
N GLU A 93 -7.77 -16.20 -12.50
CA GLU A 93 -8.03 -15.28 -13.61
C GLU A 93 -7.89 -15.94 -14.98
N LEU A 94 -7.03 -16.93 -15.11
CA LEU A 94 -6.86 -17.72 -16.32
C LEU A 94 -8.02 -18.70 -16.50
N GLU A 95 -8.46 -19.39 -15.45
CA GLU A 95 -9.71 -20.18 -15.44
C GLU A 95 -10.93 -19.31 -15.79
N ILE A 96 -11.06 -18.12 -15.19
CA ILE A 96 -12.14 -17.18 -15.51
C ILE A 96 -12.06 -16.75 -16.98
N ARG A 97 -10.86 -16.46 -17.50
CA ARG A 97 -10.69 -16.15 -18.93
C ARG A 97 -11.06 -17.33 -19.81
N GLU A 98 -10.65 -18.54 -19.49
CA GLU A 98 -11.03 -19.75 -20.22
C GLU A 98 -12.55 -19.97 -20.19
N LEU A 99 -13.21 -19.72 -19.05
CA LEU A 99 -14.66 -19.78 -18.93
C LEU A 99 -15.35 -18.71 -19.76
N ILE A 100 -14.85 -17.46 -19.76
CA ILE A 100 -15.34 -16.38 -20.64
C ILE A 100 -15.15 -16.77 -22.11
N THR A 101 -14.01 -17.37 -22.45
CA THR A 101 -13.72 -17.80 -23.83
C THR A 101 -14.67 -18.94 -24.23
N LYS A 102 -14.92 -19.90 -23.33
CA LYS A 102 -15.90 -20.98 -23.53
C LYS A 102 -17.32 -20.45 -23.67
N MET A 103 -17.72 -19.47 -22.85
CA MET A 103 -19.02 -18.80 -22.96
C MET A 103 -19.18 -18.07 -24.29
N ASN A 104 -18.13 -17.37 -24.75
CA ASN A 104 -18.16 -16.69 -26.05
C ASN A 104 -18.16 -17.66 -27.23
N THR A 105 -17.39 -18.76 -27.17
CA THR A 105 -17.42 -19.81 -28.23
C THR A 105 -18.73 -20.58 -28.26
N GLN A 106 -19.41 -20.75 -27.11
CA GLN A 106 -20.75 -21.33 -27.05
C GLN A 106 -21.79 -20.34 -27.61
N GLN A 107 -21.67 -19.04 -27.33
CA GLN A 107 -22.52 -18.01 -27.93
C GLN A 107 -22.33 -17.85 -29.45
N GLU A 108 -21.13 -18.06 -30.00
CA GLU A 108 -20.93 -18.01 -31.46
C GLU A 108 -21.42 -19.29 -32.16
N SER A 109 -21.20 -20.48 -31.57
CA SER A 109 -21.70 -21.76 -32.09
C SER A 109 -23.23 -21.85 -32.08
N ASP A 110 -23.86 -21.49 -30.96
CA ASP A 110 -25.33 -21.56 -30.82
C ASP A 110 -26.01 -20.49 -31.69
N ASN A 111 -25.40 -19.31 -31.90
CA ASN A 111 -25.95 -18.30 -32.81
C ASN A 111 -25.79 -18.68 -34.29
N GLU A 112 -24.74 -19.39 -34.70
CA GLU A 112 -24.54 -19.78 -36.10
C GLU A 112 -25.41 -20.97 -36.52
N GLU A 113 -25.68 -21.91 -35.60
CA GLU A 113 -26.65 -23.00 -35.80
C GLU A 113 -28.09 -22.47 -35.83
N VAL A 114 -28.45 -21.56 -34.91
CA VAL A 114 -29.76 -20.89 -34.88
C VAL A 114 -29.96 -19.95 -36.07
N LEU A 115 -28.92 -19.23 -36.54
CA LEU A 115 -28.98 -18.43 -37.77
C LEU A 115 -29.07 -19.30 -39.02
N SER A 116 -28.43 -20.48 -39.04
CA SER A 116 -28.58 -21.49 -40.10
C SER A 116 -30.03 -21.98 -40.16
N GLU A 117 -30.63 -22.27 -39.01
CA GLU A 117 -31.98 -22.78 -38.91
C GLU A 117 -33.03 -21.72 -39.22
N TYR A 118 -32.84 -20.47 -38.79
CA TYR A 118 -33.65 -19.33 -39.20
C TYR A 118 -33.47 -18.99 -40.68
N ARG A 119 -32.27 -19.12 -41.27
CA ARG A 119 -32.09 -18.96 -42.72
C ARG A 119 -32.81 -20.06 -43.50
N LYS A 120 -32.78 -21.30 -43.01
CA LYS A 120 -33.54 -22.43 -43.58
C LYS A 120 -35.04 -22.22 -43.45
N GLN A 121 -35.51 -21.74 -42.30
CA GLN A 121 -36.92 -21.41 -42.07
C GLN A 121 -37.37 -20.21 -42.91
N ILE A 122 -36.56 -19.17 -43.07
CA ILE A 122 -36.85 -18.02 -43.96
C ILE A 122 -36.88 -18.49 -45.42
N SER A 123 -35.97 -19.37 -45.84
CA SER A 123 -35.99 -19.97 -47.18
C SER A 123 -37.25 -20.81 -47.39
N ASN A 124 -37.62 -21.66 -46.43
CA ASN A 124 -38.83 -22.47 -46.47
C ASN A 124 -40.09 -21.59 -46.47
N LEU A 125 -40.16 -20.57 -45.62
CA LEU A 125 -41.26 -19.59 -45.58
C LEU A 125 -41.35 -18.77 -46.88
N THR A 126 -40.22 -18.41 -47.49
CA THR A 126 -40.22 -17.74 -48.80
C THR A 126 -40.79 -18.66 -49.87
N THR A 127 -40.41 -19.94 -49.86
CA THR A 127 -40.93 -20.96 -50.78
C THR A 127 -42.41 -21.25 -50.51
N THR A 128 -42.83 -21.30 -49.25
CA THR A 128 -44.23 -21.49 -48.84
C THR A 128 -45.07 -20.26 -49.18
N VAL A 129 -44.55 -19.03 -49.05
CA VAL A 129 -45.26 -17.81 -49.47
C VAL A 129 -45.38 -17.75 -50.98
N GLU A 130 -44.35 -18.14 -51.75
CA GLU A 130 -44.44 -18.23 -53.22
C GLU A 130 -45.48 -19.27 -53.63
N ASN A 131 -45.44 -20.47 -53.02
CA ASN A 131 -46.42 -21.54 -53.24
C ASN A 131 -47.83 -21.14 -52.80
N GLN A 132 -47.99 -20.46 -51.67
CA GLN A 132 -49.29 -19.97 -51.19
C GLN A 132 -49.81 -18.81 -52.04
N LYS A 133 -48.94 -18.01 -52.68
CA LYS A 133 -49.35 -16.96 -53.64
C LYS A 133 -49.84 -17.58 -54.95
N GLU A 134 -49.26 -18.71 -55.33
CA GLU A 134 -49.68 -19.58 -56.42
C GLU A 134 -51.00 -20.32 -56.07
N GLU A 135 -51.15 -20.77 -54.83
CA GLU A 135 -52.33 -21.45 -54.28
C GLU A 135 -53.50 -20.47 -54.03
N ILE A 136 -53.25 -19.23 -53.59
CA ILE A 136 -54.24 -18.14 -53.50
C ILE A 136 -54.70 -17.69 -54.89
N SER A 137 -53.85 -17.82 -55.92
CA SER A 137 -54.24 -17.61 -57.32
C SER A 137 -55.11 -18.76 -57.86
N GLN A 138 -55.00 -19.96 -57.29
CA GLN A 138 -55.80 -21.15 -57.65
C GLN A 138 -57.07 -21.32 -56.79
N LEU A 139 -57.09 -20.80 -55.56
CA LEU A 139 -58.24 -20.86 -54.63
C LEU A 139 -59.26 -19.73 -54.81
N LYS A 140 -59.00 -18.78 -55.72
CA LYS A 140 -59.94 -17.71 -56.09
C LYS A 140 -61.02 -18.16 -57.09
N SER A 141 -61.05 -19.45 -57.49
CA SER A 141 -61.95 -19.98 -58.52
C SER A 141 -62.94 -21.08 -58.07
N MET A 142 -63.12 -21.39 -56.79
CA MET A 142 -64.12 -22.38 -56.31
C MET A 142 -64.64 -21.97 -54.92
N GLU A 143 -65.65 -21.10 -54.84
CA GLU A 143 -67.06 -21.43 -54.48
C GLU A 143 -67.21 -22.38 -53.28
N VAL A 144 -67.57 -21.87 -52.09
CA VAL A 144 -68.95 -21.77 -51.54
C VAL A 144 -69.38 -23.03 -50.75
N ASP A 145 -69.87 -22.78 -49.53
CA ASP A 145 -70.59 -23.66 -48.59
C ASP A 145 -69.79 -24.65 -47.70
N THR A 146 -69.72 -24.36 -46.40
CA THR A 146 -70.40 -25.13 -45.31
C THR A 146 -69.92 -24.72 -43.90
N SER A 147 -70.53 -23.68 -43.33
CA SER A 147 -70.40 -23.27 -41.92
C SER A 147 -71.47 -23.95 -41.06
N SER A 148 -71.19 -25.14 -40.48
CA SER A 148 -72.02 -25.65 -39.36
C SER A 148 -71.42 -26.81 -38.52
N LYS A 149 -70.09 -27.01 -38.49
CA LYS A 149 -69.46 -28.16 -37.79
C LYS A 149 -68.50 -27.83 -36.64
N SER A 150 -68.01 -26.59 -36.55
CA SER A 150 -66.95 -26.20 -35.58
C SER A 150 -67.45 -25.89 -34.15
N GLU A 151 -68.76 -25.72 -33.94
CA GLU A 151 -69.31 -25.21 -32.68
C GLU A 151 -69.58 -26.32 -31.62
N LYS A 152 -69.58 -27.59 -32.03
CA LYS A 152 -69.78 -28.75 -31.13
C LYS A 152 -68.49 -29.31 -30.52
N GLU A 153 -67.35 -29.05 -31.15
CA GLU A 153 -66.05 -29.64 -30.81
C GLU A 153 -65.37 -28.88 -29.64
N LEU A 154 -65.59 -27.56 -29.57
CA LEU A 154 -65.03 -26.67 -28.54
C LEU A 154 -65.64 -26.88 -27.13
N LYS A 155 -66.87 -27.40 -27.03
CA LYS A 155 -67.50 -27.68 -25.72
C LYS A 155 -66.93 -28.90 -25.02
N LEU A 156 -66.27 -29.78 -25.77
CA LEU A 156 -65.79 -31.06 -25.28
C LEU A 156 -64.36 -30.93 -24.69
N GLU A 157 -63.60 -29.89 -25.09
CA GLU A 157 -62.22 -29.65 -24.56
C GLU A 157 -62.21 -29.07 -23.18
N ILE A 158 -63.19 -28.21 -22.94
CA ILE A 158 -63.35 -27.49 -21.68
C ILE A 158 -63.60 -28.47 -20.53
N THR A 159 -64.13 -29.66 -20.79
CA THR A 159 -64.31 -30.75 -19.82
C THR A 159 -63.02 -31.54 -19.56
N LYS A 160 -62.21 -31.80 -20.59
CA LYS A 160 -61.03 -32.67 -20.50
C LYS A 160 -59.83 -32.00 -19.80
N LEU A 161 -59.67 -30.70 -20.01
CA LEU A 161 -58.60 -29.93 -19.37
C LEU A 161 -58.86 -29.65 -17.88
N LYS A 162 -60.11 -29.77 -17.40
CA LYS A 162 -60.43 -29.66 -15.97
C LYS A 162 -60.05 -30.92 -15.18
N GLU A 163 -60.07 -32.10 -15.80
CA GLU A 163 -59.66 -33.35 -15.15
C GLU A 163 -58.12 -33.49 -15.05
N GLN A 164 -57.36 -33.06 -16.05
CA GLN A 164 -55.88 -33.09 -15.99
C GLN A 164 -55.29 -32.16 -14.93
N ASN A 165 -56.00 -31.09 -14.56
CA ASN A 165 -55.54 -30.11 -13.57
C ASN A 165 -55.75 -30.58 -12.10
N GLU A 166 -56.62 -31.56 -11.86
CA GLU A 166 -56.72 -32.25 -10.57
C GLU A 166 -55.65 -33.34 -10.42
N GLU A 167 -55.26 -34.01 -11.52
CA GLU A 167 -54.16 -34.99 -11.52
C GLU A 167 -52.78 -34.36 -11.27
N LEU A 168 -52.49 -33.20 -11.87
CA LEU A 168 -51.21 -32.50 -11.68
C LEU A 168 -51.02 -31.88 -10.29
N LYS A 169 -52.10 -31.71 -9.51
CA LYS A 169 -52.04 -31.33 -8.08
C LYS A 169 -51.62 -32.48 -7.16
N SER A 170 -51.65 -33.73 -7.64
CA SER A 170 -51.25 -34.93 -6.88
C SER A 170 -49.81 -35.38 -7.13
N ALA A 171 -49.13 -34.85 -8.16
CA ALA A 171 -47.72 -35.12 -8.46
C ALA A 171 -46.80 -34.12 -7.75
N SER A 172 -46.69 -34.31 -6.43
CA SER A 172 -45.90 -33.52 -5.48
C SER A 172 -44.38 -33.58 -5.75
N SER A 173 -43.73 -32.42 -5.58
CA SER A 173 -42.29 -32.10 -5.59
C SER A 173 -41.43 -32.82 -4.53
N THR A 174 -41.82 -34.01 -4.10
CA THR A 174 -41.12 -34.81 -3.07
C THR A 174 -40.36 -36.00 -3.66
N THR A 175 -40.65 -36.41 -4.89
CA THR A 175 -40.01 -37.59 -5.52
C THR A 175 -38.71 -37.24 -6.24
N GLU A 176 -38.66 -36.13 -6.99
CA GLU A 176 -37.45 -35.68 -7.71
C GLU A 176 -36.35 -35.18 -6.77
N ILE A 177 -36.71 -34.49 -5.68
CA ILE A 177 -35.74 -34.03 -4.67
C ILE A 177 -35.09 -35.23 -3.94
N ASN A 178 -35.84 -36.30 -3.70
CA ASN A 178 -35.32 -37.53 -3.09
C ASN A 178 -34.49 -38.38 -4.07
N GLN A 179 -34.82 -38.37 -5.36
CA GLN A 179 -34.02 -39.03 -6.40
C GLN A 179 -32.69 -38.31 -6.62
N LEU A 180 -32.68 -36.97 -6.65
CA LEU A 180 -31.45 -36.19 -6.76
C LEU A 180 -30.55 -36.32 -5.52
N ARG A 181 -31.12 -36.38 -4.31
CA ARG A 181 -30.34 -36.71 -3.08
C ARG A 181 -29.73 -38.11 -3.14
N SER A 182 -30.48 -39.11 -3.59
CA SER A 182 -30.00 -40.49 -3.74
C SER A 182 -28.86 -40.59 -4.76
N VAL A 183 -28.91 -39.82 -5.86
CA VAL A 183 -27.83 -39.77 -6.86
C VAL A 183 -26.59 -39.09 -6.30
N ILE A 184 -26.74 -37.98 -5.56
CA ILE A 184 -25.61 -37.28 -4.94
C ILE A 184 -24.96 -38.15 -3.85
N ASP A 185 -25.74 -38.84 -3.02
CA ASP A 185 -25.22 -39.74 -1.99
C ASP A 185 -24.48 -40.94 -2.59
N ARG A 186 -24.99 -41.48 -3.70
CA ARG A 186 -24.33 -42.57 -4.46
C ARG A 186 -23.01 -42.15 -5.08
N GLN A 187 -22.98 -40.98 -5.72
CA GLN A 187 -21.75 -40.44 -6.32
C GLN A 187 -20.70 -40.06 -5.27
N THR A 188 -21.14 -39.60 -4.09
CA THR A 188 -20.24 -39.27 -2.98
C THR A 188 -19.58 -40.53 -2.39
N GLU A 189 -20.28 -41.67 -2.40
CA GLU A 189 -19.74 -42.94 -1.94
C GLU A 189 -18.79 -43.57 -2.98
N GLU A 190 -19.12 -43.47 -4.27
CA GLU A 190 -18.25 -43.90 -5.36
C GLU A 190 -16.91 -43.12 -5.38
N LEU A 191 -16.91 -41.83 -5.02
CA LEU A 191 -15.67 -41.03 -4.90
C LEU A 191 -14.78 -41.45 -3.72
N LYS A 192 -15.33 -42.08 -2.66
CA LYS A 192 -14.54 -42.60 -1.53
C LYS A 192 -13.83 -43.92 -1.84
N GLU A 193 -14.24 -44.63 -2.89
CA GLU A 193 -13.61 -45.90 -3.32
C GLU A 193 -12.36 -45.67 -4.18
N ILE A 194 -12.19 -44.48 -4.77
CA ILE A 194 -11.04 -44.14 -5.64
C ILE A 194 -9.68 -44.28 -4.91
N PRO A 195 -9.49 -43.79 -3.67
CA PRO A 195 -8.23 -44.01 -2.93
C PRO A 195 -7.97 -45.48 -2.61
N VAL A 196 -9.01 -46.28 -2.37
CA VAL A 196 -8.91 -47.72 -2.08
C VAL A 196 -8.49 -48.48 -3.34
N LEU A 197 -9.14 -48.20 -4.47
CA LEU A 197 -8.77 -48.77 -5.77
C LEU A 197 -7.36 -48.35 -6.19
N LYS A 198 -6.94 -47.11 -5.92
CA LYS A 198 -5.57 -46.65 -6.18
C LYS A 198 -4.53 -47.41 -5.34
N ASN A 199 -4.81 -47.67 -4.06
CA ASN A 199 -3.95 -48.49 -3.21
C ASN A 199 -3.91 -49.95 -3.68
N GLN A 200 -5.06 -50.51 -4.07
CA GLN A 200 -5.15 -51.88 -4.61
C GLN A 200 -4.31 -52.01 -5.90
N LEU A 201 -4.41 -51.03 -6.80
CA LEU A 201 -3.62 -51.00 -8.04
C LEU A 201 -2.11 -50.87 -7.75
N THR A 202 -1.74 -50.11 -6.72
CA THR A 202 -0.34 -49.93 -6.31
C THR A 202 0.25 -51.24 -5.74
N ILE A 203 -0.55 -52.00 -4.98
CA ILE A 203 -0.16 -53.31 -4.46
C ILE A 203 -0.08 -54.34 -5.60
N GLU A 204 -1.04 -54.33 -6.54
CA GLU A 204 -0.98 -55.20 -7.73
C GLU A 204 0.23 -54.89 -8.61
N LEU A 205 0.56 -53.60 -8.82
CA LEU A 205 1.75 -53.19 -9.58
C LEU A 205 3.03 -53.68 -8.90
N ALA A 206 3.16 -53.53 -7.57
CA ALA A 206 4.30 -54.06 -6.83
C ALA A 206 4.40 -55.60 -6.90
N GLY A 207 3.26 -56.31 -6.88
CA GLY A 207 3.22 -57.76 -7.06
C GLY A 207 3.56 -58.20 -8.50
N ARG A 208 3.16 -57.41 -9.50
CA ARG A 208 3.53 -57.62 -10.91
C ARG A 208 5.00 -57.34 -11.16
N ASP A 209 5.58 -56.30 -10.55
CA ASP A 209 7.02 -56.00 -10.63
C ASP A 209 7.87 -57.12 -10.02
N GLN A 210 7.43 -57.73 -8.93
CA GLN A 210 8.10 -58.93 -8.38
C GLN A 210 7.98 -60.15 -9.30
N LYS A 211 6.86 -60.32 -10.02
CA LYS A 211 6.72 -61.38 -11.03
C LYS A 211 7.57 -61.10 -12.27
N ILE A 212 7.63 -59.86 -12.74
CA ILE A 212 8.50 -59.43 -13.84
C ILE A 212 9.96 -59.72 -13.49
N LYS A 213 10.39 -59.38 -12.26
CA LYS A 213 11.76 -59.69 -11.81
C LYS A 213 12.07 -61.19 -11.78
N LYS A 214 11.11 -62.04 -11.39
CA LYS A 214 11.26 -63.50 -11.49
C LYS A 214 11.35 -63.98 -12.92
N TYR A 215 10.53 -63.43 -13.82
CA TYR A 215 10.61 -63.75 -15.25
C TYR A 215 11.90 -63.24 -15.89
N GLU A 216 12.45 -62.10 -15.47
CA GLU A 216 13.76 -61.61 -15.91
C GLU A 216 14.90 -62.53 -15.46
N GLU A 217 14.87 -63.00 -14.21
CA GLU A 217 15.81 -64.01 -13.69
C GLU A 217 15.69 -65.34 -14.45
N GLU A 218 14.47 -65.75 -14.81
CA GLU A 218 14.20 -66.96 -15.60
C GLU A 218 14.63 -66.82 -17.07
N ILE A 219 14.42 -65.64 -17.67
CA ILE A 219 14.92 -65.26 -19.00
C ILE A 219 16.45 -65.22 -19.00
N GLN A 220 17.10 -64.70 -17.95
CA GLN A 220 18.56 -64.76 -17.85
C GLN A 220 19.06 -66.21 -17.76
N SER A 221 18.39 -67.07 -16.98
CA SER A 221 18.69 -68.51 -16.94
C SER A 221 18.51 -69.19 -18.31
N LEU A 222 17.44 -68.85 -19.04
CA LEU A 222 17.17 -69.38 -20.38
C LEU A 222 18.13 -68.83 -21.44
N THR A 223 18.55 -67.57 -21.31
CA THR A 223 19.54 -66.94 -22.19
C THR A 223 20.91 -67.57 -22.00
N THR A 224 21.29 -67.84 -20.74
CA THR A 224 22.51 -68.59 -20.41
C THR A 224 22.46 -70.03 -20.95
N LYS A 225 21.27 -70.64 -21.02
CA LYS A 225 21.07 -71.96 -21.68
C LYS A 225 21.05 -71.88 -23.20
N LEU A 226 20.65 -70.76 -23.80
CA LEU A 226 20.64 -70.54 -25.25
C LEU A 226 22.03 -70.26 -25.82
N GLU A 227 22.96 -69.71 -25.02
CA GLU A 227 24.37 -69.54 -25.42
C GLU A 227 25.14 -70.88 -25.54
N ASP A 228 24.67 -71.95 -24.89
CA ASP A 228 25.27 -73.30 -24.98
C ASP A 228 24.75 -74.17 -26.15
N PHE A 229 23.74 -73.72 -26.91
CA PHE A 229 23.17 -74.44 -28.08
C PHE A 229 23.61 -73.89 -29.45
N GLY A 230 24.66 -73.07 -29.48
CA GLY A 230 25.23 -72.49 -30.71
C GLY A 230 25.98 -73.48 -31.62
N ASN A 231 25.43 -74.67 -31.89
CA ASN A 231 25.92 -75.54 -32.96
C ASN A 231 24.88 -76.59 -33.40
N ILE A 232 24.81 -76.86 -34.72
CA ILE A 232 23.94 -77.82 -35.50
C ILE A 232 22.68 -77.14 -36.08
N ASN A 233 22.23 -77.29 -37.35
CA ASN A 233 22.77 -77.71 -38.67
C ASN A 233 21.74 -77.22 -39.75
N PRO A 234 22.09 -76.63 -40.90
CA PRO A 234 21.17 -75.86 -41.77
C PRO A 234 20.27 -76.65 -42.75
N GLU A 235 20.00 -77.94 -42.51
CA GLU A 235 19.29 -78.80 -43.49
C GLU A 235 17.81 -79.06 -43.16
N GLU A 236 17.32 -78.75 -41.96
CA GLU A 236 15.88 -78.91 -41.61
C GLU A 236 15.00 -77.70 -41.97
N VAL A 237 15.59 -76.54 -42.29
CA VAL A 237 14.82 -75.33 -42.64
C VAL A 237 14.27 -75.39 -44.08
N LYS A 238 14.99 -76.03 -45.00
CA LYS A 238 14.57 -76.17 -46.41
C LYS A 238 13.39 -77.12 -46.64
N VAL A 239 13.15 -78.06 -45.74
CA VAL A 239 12.03 -79.01 -45.87
C VAL A 239 10.70 -78.34 -45.48
N LYS A 240 10.72 -77.43 -44.49
CA LYS A 240 9.51 -76.72 -44.04
C LYS A 240 9.08 -75.55 -44.93
N GLU A 241 9.99 -74.97 -45.70
CA GLU A 241 9.63 -73.98 -46.72
C GLU A 241 8.90 -74.61 -47.92
N SER A 242 9.15 -75.88 -48.23
CA SER A 242 8.43 -76.61 -49.28
C SER A 242 6.99 -76.96 -48.88
N GLU A 243 6.74 -77.28 -47.61
CA GLU A 243 5.39 -77.64 -47.10
C GLU A 243 4.46 -76.41 -46.97
N LEU A 244 5.03 -75.22 -46.80
CA LEU A 244 4.28 -73.97 -46.73
C LEU A 244 3.77 -73.52 -48.11
N GLU A 245 4.53 -73.79 -49.17
CA GLU A 245 4.16 -73.45 -50.54
C GLU A 245 3.07 -74.38 -51.09
N ASP A 246 3.12 -75.67 -50.74
CA ASP A 246 2.05 -76.64 -51.06
C ASP A 246 0.73 -76.32 -50.34
N SER A 247 0.81 -75.81 -49.10
CA SER A 247 -0.37 -75.40 -48.32
C SER A 247 -1.02 -74.13 -48.88
N LYS A 248 -0.24 -73.18 -49.42
CA LYS A 248 -0.76 -71.99 -50.11
C LYS A 248 -1.46 -72.33 -51.42
N ASN A 249 -0.89 -73.25 -52.20
CA ASN A 249 -1.51 -73.70 -53.46
C ASN A 249 -2.84 -74.44 -53.21
N LYS A 250 -2.98 -75.14 -52.07
CA LYS A 250 -4.23 -75.81 -51.67
C LYS A 250 -5.36 -74.83 -51.30
N ILE A 251 -5.02 -73.70 -50.66
CA ILE A 251 -5.99 -72.67 -50.29
C ILE A 251 -6.50 -71.92 -51.53
N ALA A 252 -5.62 -71.62 -52.49
CA ALA A 252 -6.01 -71.01 -53.76
C ALA A 252 -6.92 -71.91 -54.63
N GLU A 253 -6.74 -73.24 -54.54
CA GLU A 253 -7.61 -74.22 -55.21
C GLU A 253 -9.01 -74.30 -54.54
N LEU A 254 -9.06 -74.20 -53.21
CA LEU A 254 -10.32 -74.20 -52.44
C LEU A 254 -11.13 -72.91 -52.63
N GLU A 255 -10.46 -71.76 -52.70
CA GLU A 255 -11.11 -70.47 -53.00
C GLU A 255 -11.72 -70.45 -54.41
N LYS A 256 -11.06 -71.08 -55.40
CA LYS A 256 -11.59 -71.25 -56.75
C LYS A 256 -12.81 -72.19 -56.79
N THR A 257 -12.83 -73.24 -55.97
CA THR A 257 -14.01 -74.13 -55.85
C THR A 257 -15.19 -73.46 -55.14
N ILE A 258 -14.96 -72.50 -54.24
CA ILE A 258 -16.01 -71.73 -53.57
C ILE A 258 -16.59 -70.65 -54.52
N GLU A 259 -15.79 -70.10 -55.43
CA GLU A 259 -16.25 -69.18 -56.48
C GLU A 259 -17.08 -69.91 -57.55
N GLU A 260 -16.72 -71.14 -57.92
CA GLU A 260 -17.49 -71.98 -58.86
C GLU A 260 -18.81 -72.50 -58.25
N LEU A 261 -18.86 -72.79 -56.94
CA LEU A 261 -20.09 -73.21 -56.21
C LEU A 261 -21.08 -72.07 -55.93
N LYS A 262 -20.69 -70.80 -56.06
CA LYS A 262 -21.60 -69.65 -55.94
C LYS A 262 -22.37 -69.33 -57.22
N SER A 263 -22.00 -69.92 -58.37
CA SER A 263 -22.61 -69.63 -59.67
C SER A 263 -23.68 -70.61 -60.15
N SER A 264 -24.00 -71.68 -59.40
CA SER A 264 -24.88 -72.76 -59.91
C SER A 264 -26.11 -73.12 -59.05
N THR A 265 -26.50 -72.32 -58.07
CA THR A 265 -27.76 -72.54 -57.33
C THR A 265 -28.40 -71.22 -56.92
N ALA A 266 -28.87 -70.48 -57.91
CA ALA A 266 -29.95 -69.52 -57.78
C ALA A 266 -31.04 -69.97 -58.76
N ASP A 267 -31.97 -70.79 -58.27
CA ASP A 267 -33.38 -70.87 -58.71
C ASP A 267 -34.08 -72.07 -58.02
N ASN A 268 -35.27 -71.78 -57.49
CA ASN A 268 -36.24 -72.66 -56.80
C ASN A 268 -36.09 -72.87 -55.28
N ILE A 269 -36.63 -71.86 -54.60
CA ILE A 269 -37.21 -71.83 -53.25
C ILE A 269 -38.32 -72.89 -53.12
N SER A 270 -38.46 -73.52 -51.95
CA SER A 270 -39.77 -74.03 -51.47
C SER A 270 -39.69 -74.36 -49.97
N GLU A 271 -40.28 -73.59 -49.06
CA GLU A 271 -41.71 -73.46 -48.68
C GLU A 271 -42.20 -74.30 -47.48
N ASP A 272 -41.32 -74.98 -46.72
CA ASP A 272 -41.76 -75.82 -45.58
C ASP A 272 -41.30 -75.33 -44.18
N ALA A 273 -40.21 -74.57 -44.09
CA ALA A 273 -39.72 -74.03 -42.81
C ALA A 273 -40.45 -72.74 -42.37
N GLU A 274 -41.07 -72.01 -43.31
CA GLU A 274 -41.83 -70.78 -43.01
C GLU A 274 -43.26 -71.06 -42.52
N LYS A 275 -43.83 -72.25 -42.82
CA LYS A 275 -45.19 -72.61 -42.39
C LYS A 275 -45.27 -72.91 -40.89
N GLN A 276 -44.26 -73.57 -40.31
CA GLN A 276 -44.23 -73.85 -38.86
C GLN A 276 -43.97 -72.59 -38.02
N ILE A 277 -43.24 -71.61 -38.58
CA ILE A 277 -42.98 -70.32 -37.93
C ILE A 277 -44.23 -69.43 -37.96
N LYS A 278 -45.05 -69.56 -39.02
CA LYS A 278 -46.33 -68.84 -39.11
C LYS A 278 -47.39 -69.36 -38.13
N GLU A 279 -47.50 -70.68 -37.95
CA GLU A 279 -48.46 -71.26 -36.97
C GLU A 279 -48.15 -70.91 -35.51
N LEU A 280 -46.89 -70.72 -35.14
CA LEU A 280 -46.49 -70.30 -33.79
C LEU A 280 -46.73 -68.80 -33.55
N ASN A 281 -46.52 -67.96 -34.56
CA ASN A 281 -46.79 -66.52 -34.47
C ASN A 281 -48.30 -66.20 -34.46
N ASP A 282 -49.12 -66.94 -35.21
CA ASP A 282 -50.57 -66.74 -35.23
C ASP A 282 -51.22 -67.16 -33.89
N LYS A 283 -50.59 -68.06 -33.12
CA LYS A 283 -51.06 -68.47 -31.78
C LYS A 283 -50.69 -67.46 -30.68
N ILE A 284 -49.59 -66.72 -30.86
CA ILE A 284 -49.17 -65.64 -29.96
C ILE A 284 -50.05 -64.40 -30.17
N LEU A 285 -50.39 -64.07 -31.42
CA LEU A 285 -51.32 -62.99 -31.74
C LEU A 285 -52.74 -63.22 -31.20
N SER A 286 -53.22 -64.47 -31.19
CA SER A 286 -54.53 -64.84 -30.62
C SER A 286 -54.63 -64.62 -29.10
N LEU A 287 -53.54 -64.83 -28.35
CA LEU A 287 -53.50 -64.66 -26.89
C LEU A 287 -53.31 -63.19 -26.47
N GLU A 288 -52.71 -62.37 -27.36
CA GLU A 288 -52.59 -60.92 -27.17
C GLU A 288 -53.89 -60.18 -27.51
N THR A 289 -54.67 -60.65 -28.49
CA THR A 289 -56.02 -60.12 -28.76
C THR A 289 -57.03 -60.48 -27.67
N GLU A 290 -56.93 -61.67 -27.06
CA GLU A 290 -57.82 -62.07 -25.95
C GLU A 290 -57.54 -61.27 -24.65
N ASN A 291 -56.29 -60.89 -24.38
CA ASN A 291 -55.96 -60.04 -23.23
C ASN A 291 -56.25 -58.54 -23.45
N LYS A 292 -56.39 -58.11 -24.71
CA LYS A 292 -56.80 -56.74 -25.06
C LYS A 292 -58.33 -56.55 -24.90
N ASP A 293 -59.11 -57.58 -25.23
CA ASP A 293 -60.59 -57.55 -25.15
C ASP A 293 -61.17 -57.62 -23.71
N LEU A 294 -60.34 -57.88 -22.68
CA LEU A 294 -60.77 -57.84 -21.27
C LEU A 294 -60.56 -56.48 -20.58
N LYS A 295 -59.99 -55.46 -21.26
CA LYS A 295 -59.75 -54.13 -20.66
C LYS A 295 -60.49 -52.96 -21.30
N GLU A 296 -61.37 -53.21 -22.26
CA GLU A 296 -62.40 -52.25 -22.70
C GLU A 296 -63.81 -52.82 -22.50
N SER A 297 -64.19 -52.96 -21.23
CA SER A 297 -65.60 -52.80 -20.81
C SER A 297 -65.63 -52.04 -19.48
N ALA A 298 -65.28 -50.75 -19.51
CA ALA A 298 -65.89 -49.73 -18.65
C ALA A 298 -65.43 -48.31 -19.05
N HIS A 299 -66.24 -47.67 -19.92
CA HIS A 299 -66.51 -46.22 -20.00
C HIS A 299 -65.37 -45.23 -20.32
N VAL A 300 -65.55 -44.11 -21.00
CA VAL A 300 -66.61 -43.52 -21.84
C VAL A 300 -65.89 -42.40 -22.63
N GLU A 301 -66.17 -42.37 -23.93
CA GLU A 301 -66.21 -41.24 -24.87
C GLU A 301 -65.38 -39.94 -24.71
N ILE A 302 -64.63 -39.72 -25.81
CA ILE A 302 -64.57 -38.55 -26.71
C ILE A 302 -63.64 -37.36 -26.37
N VAL A 303 -62.67 -37.21 -27.29
CA VAL A 303 -62.13 -36.04 -28.03
C VAL A 303 -62.37 -34.66 -27.46
N PRO A 304 -61.35 -33.80 -27.61
CA PRO A 304 -61.70 -32.47 -28.06
C PRO A 304 -60.64 -31.75 -28.92
N SER A 305 -61.07 -30.57 -29.39
CA SER A 305 -60.32 -29.51 -30.05
C SER A 305 -60.08 -28.33 -29.09
N SER A 306 -58.85 -27.80 -28.97
CA SER A 306 -58.64 -26.37 -28.67
C SER A 306 -57.31 -25.82 -29.19
N GLY A 307 -57.40 -24.69 -29.87
CA GLY A 307 -56.28 -23.78 -30.07
C GLY A 307 -56.16 -22.78 -28.91
N ASN A 308 -54.99 -22.14 -28.90
CA ASN A 308 -54.71 -20.82 -28.33
C ASN A 308 -54.44 -20.73 -26.81
N MET A 309 -53.30 -21.27 -26.37
CA MET A 309 -52.65 -20.93 -25.08
C MET A 309 -51.19 -20.46 -25.25
N GLY A 310 -50.72 -20.22 -26.49
CA GLY A 310 -49.39 -19.65 -26.75
C GLY A 310 -49.36 -18.13 -26.62
N SER A 311 -50.40 -17.43 -27.10
CA SER A 311 -50.42 -15.95 -27.17
C SER A 311 -50.71 -15.22 -25.86
N LEU A 312 -51.13 -15.91 -24.79
CA LEU A 312 -51.38 -15.29 -23.48
C LEU A 312 -50.22 -15.48 -22.48
N ILE A 313 -49.30 -16.41 -22.74
CA ILE A 313 -48.08 -16.56 -21.94
C ILE A 313 -47.02 -15.56 -22.39
N GLU A 314 -46.96 -15.22 -23.68
CA GLU A 314 -46.07 -14.18 -24.21
C GLU A 314 -46.48 -12.78 -23.70
N ASP A 315 -47.78 -12.45 -23.70
CA ASP A 315 -48.33 -11.18 -23.19
C ASP A 315 -48.14 -10.97 -21.67
N PHE A 316 -48.16 -12.03 -20.85
CA PHE A 316 -47.90 -11.93 -19.41
C PHE A 316 -46.41 -11.84 -19.08
N THR A 317 -45.55 -12.44 -19.91
CA THR A 317 -44.10 -12.40 -19.71
C THR A 317 -43.53 -11.05 -20.16
N GLU A 318 -44.10 -10.45 -21.21
CA GLU A 318 -43.72 -9.11 -21.68
C GLU A 318 -44.22 -8.00 -20.73
N LYS A 319 -45.45 -8.08 -20.21
CA LYS A 319 -45.95 -7.15 -19.17
C LYS A 319 -45.24 -7.28 -17.83
N SER A 320 -44.81 -8.48 -17.42
CA SER A 320 -44.04 -8.66 -16.19
C SER A 320 -42.63 -8.07 -16.31
N ASN A 321 -42.01 -8.16 -17.50
CA ASN A 321 -40.71 -7.55 -17.77
C ASN A 321 -40.79 -6.02 -17.95
N GLU A 322 -41.89 -5.48 -18.49
CA GLU A 322 -42.15 -4.03 -18.48
C GLU A 322 -42.44 -3.50 -17.06
N LEU A 323 -43.14 -4.26 -16.20
CA LEU A 323 -43.41 -3.86 -14.81
C LEU A 323 -42.14 -3.84 -13.95
N ILE A 324 -41.23 -4.80 -14.13
CA ILE A 324 -39.94 -4.84 -13.43
C ILE A 324 -39.01 -3.69 -13.88
N LYS A 325 -39.07 -3.29 -15.17
CA LYS A 325 -38.32 -2.13 -15.68
C LYS A 325 -38.89 -0.79 -15.16
N VAL A 326 -40.22 -0.64 -15.15
CA VAL A 326 -40.90 0.55 -14.63
C VAL A 326 -40.75 0.68 -13.11
N GLN A 327 -40.70 -0.43 -12.37
CA GLN A 327 -40.47 -0.42 -10.91
C GLN A 327 -39.01 -0.12 -10.53
N ALA A 328 -38.04 -0.54 -11.36
CA ALA A 328 -36.63 -0.16 -11.19
C ALA A 328 -36.34 1.32 -11.56
N GLU A 329 -37.01 1.86 -12.58
CA GLU A 329 -36.93 3.29 -12.92
C GLU A 329 -37.68 4.18 -11.92
N LEU A 330 -38.82 3.73 -11.36
CA LEU A 330 -39.55 4.44 -10.30
C LEU A 330 -38.74 4.53 -8.99
N GLN A 331 -38.00 3.47 -8.63
CA GLN A 331 -37.11 3.47 -7.45
C GLN A 331 -35.90 4.40 -7.65
N ARG A 332 -35.32 4.44 -8.87
CA ARG A 332 -34.22 5.36 -9.20
C ARG A 332 -34.64 6.82 -9.21
N VAL A 333 -35.87 7.11 -9.65
CA VAL A 333 -36.45 8.46 -9.62
C VAL A 333 -36.87 8.85 -8.20
N GLN A 334 -37.34 7.94 -7.35
CA GLN A 334 -37.61 8.22 -5.93
C GLN A 334 -36.33 8.48 -5.11
N ASP A 335 -35.24 7.77 -5.41
CA ASP A 335 -33.95 7.97 -4.72
C ASP A 335 -33.23 9.26 -5.21
N LEU A 336 -33.40 9.66 -6.47
CA LEU A 336 -32.95 10.97 -6.98
C LEU A 336 -33.83 12.14 -6.49
N ASN A 337 -35.14 11.93 -6.31
CA ASN A 337 -36.05 12.96 -5.78
C ASN A 337 -35.82 13.19 -4.28
N LYS A 338 -35.47 12.15 -3.49
CA LYS A 338 -35.05 12.31 -2.08
C LYS A 338 -33.73 13.07 -1.93
N VAL A 339 -32.75 12.83 -2.81
CA VAL A 339 -31.46 13.56 -2.77
C VAL A 339 -31.63 15.03 -3.19
N ASN A 340 -32.53 15.32 -4.14
CA ASN A 340 -32.88 16.69 -4.49
C ASN A 340 -33.78 17.38 -3.42
N GLU A 341 -34.67 16.66 -2.74
CA GLU A 341 -35.42 17.19 -1.59
C GLU A 341 -34.50 17.59 -0.43
N TYR A 342 -33.44 16.81 -0.13
CA TYR A 342 -32.44 17.20 0.88
C TYR A 342 -31.61 18.41 0.45
N LYS A 343 -31.24 18.54 -0.84
CA LYS A 343 -30.50 19.70 -1.36
C LYS A 343 -31.36 20.97 -1.44
N ILE A 344 -32.67 20.81 -1.70
CA ILE A 344 -33.64 21.91 -1.79
C ILE A 344 -34.08 22.34 -0.38
N SER A 345 -34.24 21.44 0.59
CA SER A 345 -34.49 21.81 1.99
C SER A 345 -33.31 22.53 2.65
N GLU A 346 -32.06 22.17 2.32
CA GLU A 346 -30.86 22.91 2.78
C GLU A 346 -30.81 24.34 2.19
N LEU A 347 -31.18 24.51 0.92
CA LEU A 347 -31.24 25.80 0.24
C LEU A 347 -32.49 26.63 0.60
N GLU A 348 -33.58 26.00 1.04
CA GLU A 348 -34.80 26.68 1.53
C GLU A 348 -34.65 27.11 2.99
N GLU A 349 -33.91 26.39 3.82
CA GLU A 349 -33.61 26.77 5.21
C GLU A 349 -32.53 27.88 5.29
N GLU A 350 -31.59 27.91 4.32
CA GLU A 350 -30.62 29.00 4.15
C GLU A 350 -31.26 30.27 3.55
N ASN A 351 -32.20 30.13 2.61
CA ASN A 351 -32.98 31.28 2.10
C ASN A 351 -34.08 31.78 3.05
N ALA A 352 -34.57 30.96 3.99
CA ALA A 352 -35.51 31.40 5.03
C ALA A 352 -34.87 32.31 6.10
N LYS A 353 -33.53 32.27 6.26
CA LYS A 353 -32.78 33.23 7.09
C LYS A 353 -32.47 34.55 6.38
N LEU A 354 -32.51 34.58 5.04
CA LEU A 354 -32.34 35.80 4.23
C LEU A 354 -33.67 36.43 3.76
N LYS A 355 -34.81 35.84 4.10
CA LYS A 355 -36.15 36.27 3.67
C LYS A 355 -37.11 36.55 4.84
N ASN A 356 -36.56 37.04 5.96
CA ASN A 356 -37.30 37.67 7.05
C ASN A 356 -37.04 39.19 7.11
N SER A 357 -36.79 39.80 5.97
CA SER A 357 -36.75 41.25 5.82
C SER A 357 -37.23 41.57 4.42
N THR A 358 -38.26 42.42 4.31
CA THR A 358 -38.91 42.91 3.07
C THR A 358 -39.90 41.90 2.48
N GLU A 359 -41.22 42.06 2.63
CA GLU A 359 -42.10 43.12 2.09
C GLU A 359 -43.51 42.90 2.69
N SER A 360 -44.40 43.86 3.01
CA SER A 360 -44.71 45.16 2.44
C SER A 360 -45.72 45.93 3.32
N ASN A 361 -45.70 47.26 3.18
CA ASN A 361 -46.84 48.20 3.14
C ASN A 361 -47.66 48.50 4.43
N VAL A 362 -48.05 49.74 4.79
CA VAL A 362 -47.81 51.10 4.26
C VAL A 362 -48.44 52.13 5.21
N ILE A 363 -47.92 53.38 5.21
CA ILE A 363 -48.40 54.68 5.77
C ILE A 363 -48.34 54.98 7.29
N VAL A 364 -47.53 55.99 7.64
CA VAL A 364 -47.87 57.30 8.26
C VAL A 364 -46.76 57.76 9.24
N GLU A 365 -46.24 58.96 8.96
CA GLU A 365 -45.51 59.93 9.82
C GLU A 365 -44.03 59.69 10.26
N ALA A 366 -43.21 60.70 9.94
CA ALA A 366 -41.84 60.99 10.42
C ALA A 366 -41.80 61.30 11.94
N PRO A 367 -40.64 61.52 12.62
CA PRO A 367 -39.20 61.51 12.25
C PRO A 367 -38.42 60.46 13.13
N ASP A 368 -37.10 60.25 13.15
CA ASP A 368 -35.95 61.14 13.05
C ASP A 368 -34.68 60.31 12.75
N ASN A 369 -33.86 60.84 11.85
CA ASN A 369 -32.68 60.24 11.24
C ASN A 369 -31.55 61.26 11.42
N SER A 370 -30.61 61.02 12.36
CA SER A 370 -29.65 62.08 12.76
C SER A 370 -28.19 61.66 12.94
N LYS A 371 -27.78 60.45 12.55
CA LYS A 371 -26.33 60.10 12.55
C LYS A 371 -25.80 59.56 11.24
N LEU A 372 -26.57 58.76 10.51
CA LEU A 372 -26.07 58.14 9.28
C LEU A 372 -26.16 59.08 8.06
N ASN A 373 -27.14 59.99 8.02
CA ASN A 373 -27.23 61.02 6.98
C ASN A 373 -26.23 62.19 7.18
N ALA A 374 -25.76 62.44 8.40
CA ALA A 374 -24.78 63.49 8.66
C ALA A 374 -23.36 63.12 8.18
N GLU A 375 -23.02 61.83 8.17
CA GLU A 375 -21.71 61.36 7.75
C GLU A 375 -21.60 61.26 6.22
N ILE A 376 -22.69 60.89 5.56
CA ILE A 376 -22.79 60.87 4.09
C ILE A 376 -22.82 62.29 3.51
N ASP A 377 -23.46 63.26 4.19
CA ASP A 377 -23.44 64.67 3.77
C ASP A 377 -22.08 65.35 4.10
N SER A 378 -21.39 64.94 5.17
CA SER A 378 -20.02 65.39 5.49
C SER A 378 -18.99 64.93 4.45
N LEU A 379 -19.08 63.67 4.00
CA LEU A 379 -18.18 63.13 2.98
C LEU A 379 -18.44 63.72 1.59
N LYS A 380 -19.69 64.07 1.26
CA LYS A 380 -20.01 64.79 0.02
C LYS A 380 -19.54 66.25 0.06
N GLN A 381 -19.62 66.92 1.20
CA GLN A 381 -19.15 68.31 1.36
C GLN A 381 -17.61 68.39 1.34
N GLN A 382 -16.90 67.42 1.93
CA GLN A 382 -15.42 67.35 1.86
C GLN A 382 -14.89 67.06 0.45
N LEU A 383 -15.69 66.42 -0.40
CA LEU A 383 -15.33 66.16 -1.80
C LEU A 383 -15.53 67.43 -2.66
N LEU A 384 -16.60 68.19 -2.39
CA LEU A 384 -16.87 69.49 -3.02
C LEU A 384 -15.82 70.56 -2.66
N ASP A 385 -15.44 70.64 -1.37
CA ASP A 385 -14.43 71.61 -0.91
C ASP A 385 -13.02 71.29 -1.46
N LYS A 386 -12.72 70.01 -1.74
CA LYS A 386 -11.46 69.60 -2.39
C LYS A 386 -11.44 69.89 -3.89
N GLU A 387 -12.57 69.80 -4.58
CA GLU A 387 -12.73 70.22 -5.99
C GLU A 387 -12.60 71.74 -6.16
N GLU A 388 -13.10 72.54 -5.21
CA GLU A 388 -12.99 74.01 -5.22
C GLU A 388 -11.55 74.50 -4.92
N ILE A 389 -10.80 73.78 -4.07
CA ILE A 389 -9.37 74.05 -3.82
C ILE A 389 -8.50 73.70 -5.04
N LEU A 390 -8.86 72.66 -5.80
CA LEU A 390 -8.15 72.25 -7.01
C LEU A 390 -8.31 73.29 -8.13
N SER A 391 -9.51 73.84 -8.30
CA SER A 391 -9.80 74.92 -9.27
C SER A 391 -9.11 76.25 -8.92
N SER A 392 -8.94 76.56 -7.63
CA SER A 392 -8.18 77.71 -7.14
C SER A 392 -6.66 77.58 -7.41
N LYS A 393 -6.11 76.38 -7.29
CA LYS A 393 -4.69 76.09 -7.56
C LYS A 393 -4.36 76.11 -9.06
N GLU A 394 -5.26 75.63 -9.92
CA GLU A 394 -5.11 75.77 -11.38
C GLU A 394 -5.12 77.24 -11.83
N THR A 395 -5.93 78.09 -11.19
CA THR A 395 -5.99 79.53 -11.48
C THR A 395 -4.72 80.29 -11.02
N GLN A 396 -3.97 79.77 -10.04
CA GLN A 396 -2.68 80.32 -9.61
C GLN A 396 -1.51 79.90 -10.53
N ILE A 397 -1.55 78.68 -11.09
CA ILE A 397 -0.53 78.17 -12.02
C ILE A 397 -0.59 78.94 -13.37
N VAL A 398 -1.80 79.25 -13.84
CA VAL A 398 -1.99 80.09 -15.06
C VAL A 398 -1.45 81.52 -14.86
N ASN A 399 -1.60 82.11 -13.67
CA ASN A 399 -1.11 83.45 -13.36
C ASN A 399 0.42 83.54 -13.15
N LEU A 400 1.07 82.46 -12.74
CA LEU A 400 2.54 82.41 -12.59
C LEU A 400 3.23 82.17 -13.94
N THR A 401 2.61 81.39 -14.82
CA THR A 401 3.08 81.16 -16.19
C THR A 401 3.03 82.46 -17.02
N ALA A 402 1.96 83.26 -16.89
CA ALA A 402 1.85 84.57 -17.52
C ALA A 402 2.82 85.65 -16.98
N LYS A 403 3.41 85.45 -15.80
CA LYS A 403 4.46 86.34 -15.23
C LYS A 403 5.87 85.95 -15.69
N LEU A 404 6.12 84.66 -15.96
CA LEU A 404 7.37 84.17 -16.53
C LEU A 404 7.55 84.61 -18.00
N ASP A 405 6.48 84.62 -18.78
CA ASP A 405 6.50 85.11 -20.17
C ASP A 405 6.74 86.63 -20.29
N LYS A 406 6.49 87.38 -19.22
CA LYS A 406 6.69 88.84 -19.20
C LYS A 406 8.11 89.25 -18.81
N ILE A 407 8.88 88.36 -18.17
CA ILE A 407 10.28 88.60 -17.76
C ILE A 407 11.28 88.18 -18.85
N SER A 408 10.85 87.34 -19.80
CA SER A 408 11.67 86.91 -20.96
C SER A 408 11.74 87.94 -22.11
N LEU A 409 10.98 89.05 -22.02
CA LEU A 409 10.84 90.06 -23.08
C LEU A 409 11.58 91.38 -22.81
N GLU A 410 12.35 91.49 -21.72
CA GLU A 410 13.08 92.73 -21.35
C GLU A 410 14.57 92.48 -21.06
N VAL A 411 15.29 91.90 -22.02
CA VAL A 411 16.75 92.11 -22.11
C VAL A 411 17.10 92.29 -23.57
N ASP A 412 17.35 93.53 -24.00
CA ASP A 412 18.20 93.82 -25.17
C ASP A 412 18.42 95.33 -25.32
N GLN A 413 19.39 95.90 -24.60
CA GLN A 413 20.12 97.07 -25.07
C GLN A 413 21.60 97.05 -24.66
N ASN A 414 22.43 97.15 -25.70
CA ASN A 414 23.76 97.76 -25.78
C ASN A 414 25.01 96.88 -25.73
N ALA A 415 25.68 96.94 -26.89
CA ALA A 415 27.00 96.45 -27.27
C ALA A 415 28.15 97.20 -26.60
N ILE A 416 29.36 96.59 -26.59
CA ILE A 416 30.63 97.13 -27.15
C ILE A 416 31.83 96.16 -26.88
N ALA A 417 32.75 96.09 -27.87
CA ALA A 417 34.20 95.79 -27.83
C ALA A 417 34.76 94.34 -27.93
N GLU A 418 35.55 94.14 -28.98
CA GLU A 418 36.16 92.90 -29.50
C GLU A 418 37.35 92.34 -28.70
N GLU A 419 37.81 93.01 -27.65
CA GLU A 419 38.82 92.50 -26.70
C GLU A 419 38.16 91.77 -25.51
N GLU A 420 36.96 92.22 -25.14
CA GLU A 420 36.06 91.45 -24.29
C GLU A 420 35.61 90.18 -25.00
N PHE A 421 35.47 90.14 -26.33
CA PHE A 421 35.06 88.91 -27.04
C PHE A 421 36.03 87.74 -26.86
N LYS A 422 37.34 87.99 -26.70
CA LYS A 422 38.33 86.93 -26.44
C LYS A 422 38.36 86.51 -24.97
N ALA A 423 38.28 87.47 -24.04
CA ALA A 423 38.12 87.19 -22.62
C ALA A 423 36.78 86.51 -22.31
N ILE A 424 35.72 86.87 -23.04
CA ILE A 424 34.40 86.25 -23.02
C ILE A 424 34.49 84.87 -23.65
N LYS A 425 35.23 84.65 -24.74
CA LYS A 425 35.39 83.31 -25.34
C LYS A 425 36.20 82.36 -24.45
N ASP A 426 37.25 82.84 -23.79
CA ASP A 426 38.03 82.05 -22.82
C ASP A 426 37.24 81.85 -21.51
N ASN A 427 36.47 82.84 -21.06
CA ASN A 427 35.47 82.64 -19.99
C ASN A 427 34.33 81.72 -20.41
N LEU A 428 33.94 81.72 -21.68
CA LEU A 428 32.89 80.85 -22.21
C LEU A 428 33.43 79.43 -22.25
N LEU A 429 34.67 79.21 -22.70
CA LEU A 429 35.31 77.90 -22.69
C LEU A 429 35.55 77.39 -21.26
N HIS A 430 35.98 78.26 -20.34
CA HIS A 430 36.13 77.90 -18.93
C HIS A 430 34.77 77.61 -18.29
N LYS A 431 33.74 78.43 -18.55
CA LYS A 431 32.36 78.15 -18.14
C LYS A 431 31.78 76.92 -18.81
N THR A 432 32.15 76.59 -20.05
CA THR A 432 31.73 75.35 -20.71
C THR A 432 32.39 74.16 -20.04
N GLN A 433 33.67 74.22 -19.69
CA GLN A 433 34.32 73.15 -18.90
C GLN A 433 33.78 73.06 -17.47
N GLU A 434 33.44 74.19 -16.85
CA GLU A 434 32.81 74.24 -15.54
C GLU A 434 31.36 73.72 -15.62
N TYR A 435 30.64 73.99 -16.73
CA TYR A 435 29.32 73.47 -17.03
C TYR A 435 29.37 71.97 -17.34
N ASP A 436 30.35 71.49 -18.11
CA ASP A 436 30.57 70.07 -18.39
C ASP A 436 30.93 69.32 -17.09
N ALA A 437 31.72 69.94 -16.20
CA ALA A 437 32.01 69.39 -14.88
C ALA A 437 30.78 69.42 -13.95
N LEU A 438 29.96 70.46 -14.04
CA LEU A 438 28.69 70.54 -13.30
C LEU A 438 27.66 69.55 -13.86
N GLU A 439 27.65 69.32 -15.16
CA GLU A 439 26.79 68.37 -15.87
C GLU A 439 27.22 66.94 -15.53
N LEU A 440 28.52 66.68 -15.41
CA LEU A 440 29.02 65.40 -14.90
C LEU A 440 28.67 65.18 -13.42
N ASP A 441 28.81 66.21 -12.56
CA ASP A 441 28.38 66.17 -11.15
C ASP A 441 26.85 66.06 -11.00
N LEU A 442 26.08 66.66 -11.91
CA LEU A 442 24.62 66.52 -11.99
C LEU A 442 24.22 65.12 -12.43
N VAL A 443 24.90 64.53 -13.42
CA VAL A 443 24.68 63.15 -13.85
C VAL A 443 25.05 62.16 -12.74
N GLU A 444 26.14 62.38 -12.03
CA GLU A 444 26.50 61.59 -10.85
C GLU A 444 25.47 61.76 -9.72
N LYS A 445 25.01 62.99 -9.45
CA LYS A 445 23.96 63.24 -8.47
C LYS A 445 22.62 62.63 -8.88
N ASP A 446 22.23 62.72 -10.14
CA ASP A 446 21.02 62.08 -10.66
C ASP A 446 21.12 60.57 -10.56
N ALA A 447 22.28 59.97 -10.86
CA ALA A 447 22.51 58.54 -10.64
C ALA A 447 22.42 58.16 -9.15
N THR A 448 22.92 59.01 -8.25
CA THR A 448 22.76 58.77 -6.80
C THR A 448 21.31 58.96 -6.33
N VAL A 449 20.58 59.92 -6.88
CA VAL A 449 19.16 60.15 -6.59
C VAL A 449 18.32 58.99 -7.11
N GLU A 450 18.62 58.45 -8.28
CA GLU A 450 17.97 57.28 -8.87
C GLU A 450 18.24 56.02 -8.03
N SER A 451 19.48 55.84 -7.56
CA SER A 451 19.85 54.78 -6.61
C SER A 451 19.12 54.94 -5.26
N LEU A 452 19.05 56.15 -4.72
CA LEU A 452 18.33 56.44 -3.47
C LEU A 452 16.82 56.23 -3.64
N LYS A 453 16.25 56.58 -4.79
CA LYS A 453 14.85 56.36 -5.12
C LYS A 453 14.55 54.87 -5.24
N GLN A 454 15.42 54.09 -5.90
CA GLN A 454 15.30 52.62 -5.89
C GLN A 454 15.40 52.01 -4.49
N GLN A 455 16.27 52.54 -3.62
CA GLN A 455 16.34 52.09 -2.23
C GLN A 455 15.09 52.48 -1.43
N TYR A 456 14.56 53.68 -1.66
CA TYR A 456 13.32 54.16 -1.04
C TYR A 456 12.11 53.33 -1.49
N ASP A 457 12.00 53.02 -2.79
CA ASP A 457 10.93 52.17 -3.33
C ASP A 457 11.02 50.74 -2.79
N LYS A 458 12.23 50.18 -2.63
CA LYS A 458 12.43 48.90 -1.95
C LYS A 458 11.98 48.95 -0.49
N LYS A 459 12.30 50.02 0.23
CA LYS A 459 11.87 50.26 1.61
C LYS A 459 10.35 50.39 1.73
N ILE A 460 9.68 51.03 0.77
CA ILE A 460 8.21 51.09 0.70
C ILE A 460 7.65 49.69 0.49
N GLN A 461 8.17 48.92 -0.46
CA GLN A 461 7.70 47.55 -0.68
C GLN A 461 7.91 46.64 0.53
N GLU A 462 8.99 46.82 1.29
CA GLU A 462 9.21 46.13 2.56
C GLU A 462 8.20 46.56 3.63
N TYR A 463 7.86 47.85 3.70
CA TYR A 463 6.86 48.37 4.61
C TYR A 463 5.46 47.85 4.26
N GLU A 464 5.06 47.86 2.98
CA GLU A 464 3.80 47.29 2.51
C GLU A 464 3.70 45.79 2.82
N LYS A 465 4.79 45.04 2.67
CA LYS A 465 4.87 43.62 3.09
C LYS A 465 4.75 43.45 4.60
N LEU A 466 5.24 44.39 5.39
CA LEU A 466 5.13 44.35 6.84
C LEU A 466 3.72 44.75 7.31
N GLU A 467 3.12 45.72 6.65
CA GLU A 467 1.74 46.18 6.90
C GLU A 467 0.73 45.09 6.53
N THR A 468 0.89 44.43 5.38
CA THR A 468 0.06 43.26 5.02
C THR A 468 0.21 42.13 6.04
N LYS A 469 1.44 41.83 6.49
CA LYS A 469 1.65 40.85 7.57
C LYS A 469 1.01 41.28 8.88
N PHE A 470 1.10 42.55 9.24
CA PHE A 470 0.49 43.10 10.44
C PHE A 470 -1.03 42.96 10.38
N ASN A 471 -1.65 43.32 9.25
CA ASN A 471 -3.09 43.18 9.04
C ASN A 471 -3.53 41.71 9.11
N THR A 472 -2.78 40.78 8.49
CA THR A 472 -3.10 39.34 8.63
C THR A 472 -2.95 38.81 10.05
N LEU A 473 -2.01 39.36 10.84
CA LEU A 473 -1.85 39.02 12.25
C LEU A 473 -2.96 39.64 13.10
N GLU A 474 -3.42 40.83 12.76
CA GLU A 474 -4.55 41.49 13.40
C GLU A 474 -5.86 40.74 13.13
N GLU A 475 -6.10 40.33 11.88
CA GLU A 475 -7.23 39.46 11.50
C GLU A 475 -7.18 38.12 12.24
N SER A 476 -6.02 37.45 12.26
CA SER A 476 -5.86 36.19 13.01
C SER A 476 -6.05 36.38 14.52
N ASN A 477 -5.58 37.49 15.10
CA ASN A 477 -5.82 37.79 16.51
C ASN A 477 -7.30 38.05 16.81
N ASN A 478 -8.03 38.69 15.89
CA ASN A 478 -9.47 38.90 16.03
C ASN A 478 -10.24 37.56 15.92
N GLU A 479 -9.86 36.68 14.99
CA GLU A 479 -10.42 35.32 14.90
C GLU A 479 -10.15 34.53 16.19
N ILE A 480 -8.93 34.54 16.71
CA ILE A 480 -8.59 33.89 17.98
C ILE A 480 -9.38 34.50 19.14
N LEU A 481 -9.61 35.82 19.14
CA LEU A 481 -10.40 36.49 20.16
C LEU A 481 -11.88 36.06 20.10
N ASP A 482 -12.43 35.91 18.90
CA ASP A 482 -13.78 35.41 18.68
C ASP A 482 -13.91 33.93 19.11
N GLU A 483 -12.95 33.08 18.74
CA GLU A 483 -12.86 31.69 19.21
C GLU A 483 -12.75 31.60 20.74
N LEU A 484 -11.94 32.48 21.36
CA LEU A 484 -11.79 32.54 22.81
C LEU A 484 -13.11 32.97 23.48
N ASN A 485 -13.83 33.94 22.90
CA ASN A 485 -15.12 34.38 23.39
C ASN A 485 -16.19 33.29 23.25
N GLU A 486 -16.17 32.53 22.15
CA GLU A 486 -17.08 31.41 21.92
C GLU A 486 -16.79 30.25 22.89
N LEU A 487 -15.51 29.90 23.08
CA LEU A 487 -15.08 28.93 24.10
C LEU A 487 -15.44 29.39 25.51
N LYS A 488 -15.30 30.67 25.82
CA LYS A 488 -15.69 31.23 27.11
C LYS A 488 -17.20 31.17 27.31
N SER A 489 -18.00 31.45 26.27
CA SER A 489 -19.45 31.29 26.32
C SER A 489 -19.84 29.83 26.56
N LYS A 490 -19.21 28.90 25.83
CA LYS A 490 -19.43 27.45 25.96
C LYS A 490 -19.01 26.92 27.33
N ALA A 491 -17.89 27.40 27.88
CA ALA A 491 -17.46 27.09 29.23
C ALA A 491 -18.41 27.66 30.29
N ASN A 492 -19.04 28.81 30.01
CA ASN A 492 -20.03 29.41 30.90
C ASN A 492 -21.37 28.66 30.84
N GLU A 493 -21.81 28.22 29.66
CA GLU A 493 -22.95 27.31 29.48
C GLU A 493 -22.71 25.98 30.21
N GLN A 494 -21.54 25.37 30.02
CA GLN A 494 -21.16 24.16 30.74
C GLN A 494 -21.10 24.39 32.25
N ASN A 495 -20.63 25.55 32.73
CA ASN A 495 -20.67 25.88 34.16
C ASN A 495 -22.11 26.08 34.67
N LEU A 496 -23.01 26.65 33.87
CA LEU A 496 -24.42 26.77 34.22
C LEU A 496 -25.10 25.39 34.27
N GLU A 497 -24.73 24.49 33.36
CA GLU A 497 -25.17 23.10 33.33
C GLU A 497 -24.60 22.30 34.51
N ILE A 498 -23.33 22.48 34.86
CA ILE A 498 -22.71 21.90 36.06
C ILE A 498 -23.38 22.45 37.34
N ASN A 499 -23.69 23.75 37.40
CA ASN A 499 -24.37 24.35 38.54
C ASN A 499 -25.82 23.85 38.68
N SER A 500 -26.53 23.64 37.57
CA SER A 500 -27.87 23.05 37.60
C SER A 500 -27.83 21.56 38.01
N LEU A 501 -26.82 20.81 37.57
CA LEU A 501 -26.54 19.45 38.03
C LEU A 501 -26.13 19.39 39.51
N THR A 502 -25.46 20.44 40.02
CA THR A 502 -25.07 20.57 41.44
C THR A 502 -26.28 20.88 42.32
N LEU A 503 -27.24 21.69 41.87
CA LEU A 503 -28.56 21.84 42.52
C LEU A 503 -29.36 20.53 42.49
N GLY A 504 -29.23 19.73 41.42
CA GLY A 504 -29.74 18.36 41.36
C GLY A 504 -29.08 17.40 42.36
N LYS A 505 -27.82 17.66 42.76
CA LYS A 505 -27.07 16.85 43.73
C LYS A 505 -27.64 16.97 45.14
N GLU A 506 -28.20 18.11 45.53
CA GLU A 506 -28.83 18.30 46.84
C GLU A 506 -30.20 17.59 46.92
N SER A 507 -30.96 17.60 45.82
CA SER A 507 -32.19 16.79 45.69
C SER A 507 -31.90 15.28 45.69
N ASN A 508 -30.87 14.85 44.96
CA ASN A 508 -30.43 13.45 44.92
C ASN A 508 -29.80 13.00 46.25
N ALA A 509 -29.05 13.85 46.96
CA ALA A 509 -28.51 13.54 48.28
C ALA A 509 -29.64 13.33 49.31
N ASN A 510 -30.69 14.16 49.26
CA ASN A 510 -31.88 13.97 50.08
C ASN A 510 -32.64 12.69 49.71
N LYS A 511 -32.72 12.35 48.41
CA LYS A 511 -33.33 11.11 47.92
C LYS A 511 -32.53 9.87 48.35
N ILE A 512 -31.20 9.94 48.31
CA ILE A 512 -30.30 8.89 48.77
C ILE A 512 -30.43 8.71 50.28
N SER A 513 -30.51 9.79 51.05
CA SER A 513 -30.73 9.70 52.50
C SER A 513 -32.11 9.12 52.84
N GLU A 514 -33.15 9.43 52.05
CA GLU A 514 -34.48 8.79 52.12
C GLU A 514 -34.39 7.29 51.84
N LEU A 515 -33.68 6.90 50.78
CA LEU A 515 -33.48 5.51 50.40
C LEU A 515 -32.64 4.73 51.40
N GLU A 516 -31.58 5.32 51.98
CA GLU A 516 -30.76 4.73 53.04
C GLU A 516 -31.59 4.50 54.33
N SER A 517 -32.49 5.43 54.67
CA SER A 517 -33.45 5.27 55.78
C SER A 517 -34.44 4.13 55.51
N LEU A 518 -34.94 4.03 54.27
CA LEU A 518 -35.83 2.96 53.83
C LEU A 518 -35.13 1.59 53.82
N LEU A 519 -33.85 1.55 53.42
CA LEU A 519 -33.02 0.35 53.45
C LEU A 519 -32.75 -0.10 54.88
N ALA A 520 -32.45 0.83 55.80
CA ALA A 520 -32.30 0.52 57.21
C ALA A 520 -33.60 -0.04 57.83
N SER A 521 -34.76 0.54 57.47
CA SER A 521 -36.07 0.02 57.89
C SER A 521 -36.35 -1.38 57.32
N LYS A 522 -35.95 -1.65 56.07
CA LYS A 522 -36.10 -2.97 55.45
C LYS A 522 -35.14 -4.00 56.03
N ASP A 523 -33.92 -3.62 56.39
CA ASP A 523 -32.97 -4.47 57.10
C ASP A 523 -33.52 -4.83 58.50
N GLU A 524 -34.18 -3.90 59.18
CA GLU A 524 -34.88 -4.15 60.46
C GLU A 524 -36.08 -5.10 60.28
N GLU A 525 -36.84 -4.94 59.19
CA GLU A 525 -37.96 -5.81 58.82
C GLU A 525 -37.47 -7.23 58.49
N ILE A 526 -36.39 -7.37 57.72
CA ILE A 526 -35.75 -8.66 57.40
C ILE A 526 -35.19 -9.32 58.66
N ALA A 527 -34.55 -8.56 59.56
CA ALA A 527 -34.10 -9.07 60.85
C ALA A 527 -35.28 -9.60 61.69
N SER A 528 -36.42 -8.89 61.68
CA SER A 528 -37.64 -9.32 62.38
C SER A 528 -38.28 -10.55 61.75
N LEU A 529 -38.20 -10.70 60.42
CA LEU A 529 -38.68 -11.88 59.68
C LEU A 529 -37.75 -13.09 59.89
N LYS A 530 -36.44 -12.89 60.01
CA LYS A 530 -35.46 -13.93 60.39
C LYS A 530 -35.74 -14.50 61.77
N VAL A 531 -36.02 -13.64 62.75
CA VAL A 531 -36.42 -14.07 64.11
C VAL A 531 -37.74 -14.87 64.07
N LYS A 532 -38.70 -14.48 63.22
CA LYS A 532 -39.93 -15.26 63.02
C LYS A 532 -39.68 -16.61 62.33
N LEU A 533 -38.74 -16.69 61.39
CA LEU A 533 -38.37 -17.92 60.69
C LEU A 533 -37.59 -18.89 61.59
N ASP A 534 -36.79 -18.38 62.51
CA ASP A 534 -36.08 -19.19 63.51
C ASP A 534 -36.97 -19.60 64.69
N GLY A 535 -38.14 -18.96 64.87
CA GLY A 535 -39.16 -19.34 65.85
C GLY A 535 -40.16 -20.41 65.39
N VAL A 536 -40.06 -20.91 64.16
CA VAL A 536 -40.92 -22.00 63.66
C VAL A 536 -40.34 -23.35 64.12
N GLU A 537 -40.74 -23.81 65.31
CA GLU A 537 -40.65 -25.22 65.67
C GLU A 537 -41.78 -25.98 64.96
N ILE A 538 -41.43 -26.81 63.98
CA ILE A 538 -42.34 -27.81 63.41
C ILE A 538 -42.39 -28.97 64.41
N ASP A 539 -43.55 -29.09 65.05
CA ASP A 539 -43.88 -30.13 66.03
C ASP A 539 -43.69 -31.53 65.39
N LEU A 540 -42.79 -32.32 65.97
CA LEU A 540 -42.39 -33.65 65.52
C LEU A 540 -43.53 -34.65 65.76
N ASN A 541 -44.51 -34.77 64.85
CA ASN A 541 -45.42 -35.93 64.80
C ASN A 541 -46.31 -35.97 63.52
N ALA A 542 -45.73 -36.24 62.33
CA ALA A 542 -46.47 -36.85 61.22
C ALA A 542 -45.55 -37.37 60.10
N SER A 543 -45.34 -38.68 60.03
CA SER A 543 -45.29 -39.51 58.81
C SER A 543 -44.49 -39.00 57.57
N ASN A 544 -43.25 -39.50 57.43
CA ASN A 544 -42.50 -39.83 56.19
C ASN A 544 -42.45 -38.84 55.00
N THR A 545 -42.79 -37.56 55.21
CA THR A 545 -42.59 -36.47 54.22
C THR A 545 -41.80 -35.29 54.81
N SER A 546 -41.13 -35.52 55.94
CA SER A 546 -40.51 -34.47 56.76
C SER A 546 -39.02 -34.26 56.48
N ASP A 547 -38.29 -35.26 55.96
CA ASP A 547 -36.83 -35.17 55.82
C ASP A 547 -36.42 -34.33 54.59
N ASP A 548 -37.08 -34.48 53.44
CA ASP A 548 -36.79 -33.69 52.23
C ASP A 548 -37.09 -32.20 52.42
N LEU A 549 -38.20 -31.86 53.08
CA LEU A 549 -38.54 -30.47 53.40
C LEU A 549 -37.58 -29.87 54.44
N GLN A 550 -37.04 -30.67 55.36
CA GLN A 550 -35.99 -30.22 56.28
C GLN A 550 -34.64 -30.03 55.58
N GLU A 551 -34.29 -30.91 54.63
CA GLU A 551 -33.08 -30.79 53.81
C GLU A 551 -33.16 -29.54 52.91
N GLU A 552 -34.30 -29.31 52.23
CA GLU A 552 -34.55 -28.09 51.45
C GLU A 552 -34.55 -26.83 52.32
N LEU A 553 -35.16 -26.86 53.51
CA LEU A 553 -35.13 -25.74 54.45
C LEU A 553 -33.69 -25.44 54.90
N LYS A 554 -32.89 -26.48 55.15
CA LYS A 554 -31.49 -26.35 55.57
C LYS A 554 -30.61 -25.81 54.44
N GLN A 555 -30.83 -26.26 53.20
CA GLN A 555 -30.18 -25.70 52.01
C GLN A 555 -30.58 -24.24 51.76
N THR A 556 -31.86 -23.91 51.91
CA THR A 556 -32.37 -22.54 51.73
C THR A 556 -31.83 -21.60 52.82
N LYS A 557 -31.74 -22.05 54.07
CA LYS A 557 -31.07 -21.30 55.15
C LYS A 557 -29.59 -21.09 54.84
N LYS A 558 -28.89 -22.12 54.35
CA LYS A 558 -27.47 -22.01 53.97
C LYS A 558 -27.26 -20.99 52.84
N LEU A 559 -28.07 -21.04 51.79
CA LEU A 559 -28.06 -20.08 50.70
C LEU A 559 -28.36 -18.65 51.17
N LEU A 560 -29.30 -18.47 52.11
CA LEU A 560 -29.59 -17.17 52.70
C LEU A 560 -28.39 -16.60 53.45
N TYR A 561 -27.71 -17.41 54.27
CA TYR A 561 -26.50 -16.97 54.98
C TYR A 561 -25.31 -16.71 54.06
N GLU A 562 -25.14 -17.50 52.98
CA GLU A 562 -24.12 -17.23 51.95
C GLU A 562 -24.40 -15.91 51.23
N LYS A 563 -25.66 -15.63 50.89
CA LYS A 563 -26.05 -14.36 50.25
C LYS A 563 -25.92 -13.16 51.18
N ASP A 564 -26.21 -13.31 52.47
CA ASP A 564 -25.95 -12.25 53.46
C ASP A 564 -24.45 -11.97 53.62
N ALA A 565 -23.61 -13.01 53.63
CA ALA A 565 -22.16 -12.83 53.69
C ALA A 565 -21.60 -12.15 52.42
N GLU A 566 -22.15 -12.46 51.24
CA GLU A 566 -21.86 -11.76 49.99
C GLU A 566 -22.29 -10.28 50.06
N TYR A 567 -23.47 -10.00 50.60
CA TYR A 567 -23.99 -8.64 50.76
C TYR A 567 -23.13 -7.81 51.74
N ASP A 568 -22.73 -8.39 52.87
CA ASP A 568 -21.84 -7.73 53.84
C ASP A 568 -20.47 -7.43 53.23
N LYS A 569 -19.94 -8.35 52.42
CA LYS A 569 -18.69 -8.14 51.68
C LYS A 569 -18.84 -7.01 50.66
N LEU A 570 -19.92 -7.00 49.89
CA LEU A 570 -20.21 -5.95 48.90
C LEU A 570 -20.38 -4.57 49.57
N LYS A 571 -21.02 -4.53 50.74
CA LYS A 571 -21.19 -3.32 51.55
C LYS A 571 -19.85 -2.81 52.10
N LEU A 572 -18.95 -3.71 52.48
CA LEU A 572 -17.60 -3.35 52.90
C LEU A 572 -16.78 -2.76 51.73
N ASP A 573 -16.82 -3.41 50.57
CA ASP A 573 -16.12 -2.96 49.36
C ASP A 573 -16.66 -1.60 48.88
N PHE A 574 -17.98 -1.40 48.90
CA PHE A 574 -18.61 -0.11 48.59
C PHE A 574 -18.16 1.00 49.54
N ASN A 575 -18.09 0.73 50.84
CA ASN A 575 -17.65 1.72 51.83
C ASN A 575 -16.16 2.05 51.70
N GLN A 576 -15.31 1.07 51.36
CA GLN A 576 -13.90 1.31 51.08
C GLN A 576 -13.72 2.17 49.82
N LEU A 577 -14.46 1.87 48.76
CA LEU A 577 -14.45 2.65 47.53
C LEU A 577 -14.92 4.09 47.80
N ARG A 578 -16.05 4.27 48.51
CA ARG A 578 -16.55 5.59 48.92
C ARG A 578 -15.50 6.39 49.69
N LYS A 579 -14.80 5.74 50.64
CA LYS A 579 -13.76 6.39 51.44
C LYS A 579 -12.54 6.80 50.60
N SER A 580 -12.12 5.94 49.67
CA SER A 580 -11.05 6.26 48.72
C SER A 580 -11.41 7.43 47.82
N THR A 581 -12.61 7.40 47.23
CA THR A 581 -13.09 8.46 46.34
C THR A 581 -13.28 9.79 47.08
N SER A 582 -13.83 9.78 48.30
CA SER A 582 -13.92 10.99 49.13
C SER A 582 -12.55 11.58 49.43
N LYS A 583 -11.56 10.76 49.75
CA LYS A 583 -10.20 11.22 50.04
C LYS A 583 -9.54 11.86 48.80
N GLN A 584 -9.71 11.26 47.62
CA GLN A 584 -9.23 11.85 46.37
C GLN A 584 -9.92 13.18 46.05
N ILE A 585 -11.22 13.30 46.31
CA ILE A 585 -11.96 14.56 46.13
C ILE A 585 -11.45 15.65 47.07
N GLU A 586 -11.15 15.31 48.33
CA GLU A 586 -10.55 16.24 49.30
C GLU A 586 -9.15 16.69 48.87
N GLU A 587 -8.27 15.76 48.48
CA GLU A 587 -6.91 16.06 47.99
C GLU A 587 -6.95 16.95 46.73
N LEU A 588 -7.87 16.69 45.80
CA LEU A 588 -8.06 17.54 44.61
C LEU A 588 -8.60 18.93 44.96
N SER A 589 -9.54 19.02 45.90
CA SER A 589 -10.10 20.30 46.35
C SER A 589 -9.04 21.14 47.08
N GLU A 590 -8.17 20.51 47.87
CA GLU A 590 -7.02 21.15 48.50
C GLU A 590 -5.99 21.62 47.46
N GLY A 591 -5.72 20.81 46.43
CA GLY A 591 -4.91 21.20 45.28
C GLY A 591 -5.46 22.45 44.57
N ILE A 592 -6.75 22.46 44.26
CA ILE A 592 -7.42 23.58 43.58
C ILE A 592 -7.36 24.86 44.42
N THR A 593 -7.60 24.78 45.73
CA THR A 593 -7.52 25.95 46.63
C THR A 593 -6.10 26.51 46.73
N ASN A 594 -5.08 25.64 46.79
CA ASN A 594 -3.67 26.06 46.78
C ASN A 594 -3.28 26.73 45.46
N PHE A 595 -3.69 26.17 44.31
CA PHE A 595 -3.46 26.80 43.00
C PHE A 595 -4.17 28.16 42.88
N SER A 596 -5.41 28.27 43.34
CA SER A 596 -6.15 29.53 43.34
C SER A 596 -5.45 30.61 44.16
N ASN A 597 -5.00 30.27 45.38
CA ASN A 597 -4.27 31.17 46.25
C ASN A 597 -2.93 31.62 45.65
N SER A 598 -2.22 30.72 44.96
CA SER A 598 -0.96 31.07 44.30
C SER A 598 -1.18 32.00 43.10
N ASN A 599 -2.22 31.76 42.30
CA ASN A 599 -2.57 32.64 41.19
C ASN A 599 -2.99 34.04 41.66
N GLU A 600 -3.70 34.14 42.79
CA GLU A 600 -4.06 35.43 43.37
C GLU A 600 -2.83 36.21 43.87
N LYS A 601 -1.83 35.52 44.45
CA LYS A 601 -0.54 36.13 44.79
C LYS A 601 0.20 36.65 43.55
N LEU A 602 0.30 35.84 42.50
CA LEU A 602 0.95 36.26 41.25
C LEU A 602 0.22 37.44 40.60
N ARG A 603 -1.12 37.45 40.64
CA ARG A 603 -1.92 38.57 40.12
C ARG A 603 -1.66 39.87 40.88
N THR A 604 -1.62 39.81 42.22
CA THR A 604 -1.34 41.00 43.05
C THR A 604 0.09 41.51 42.88
N GLU A 605 1.06 40.62 42.67
CA GLU A 605 2.44 40.98 42.33
C GLU A 605 2.54 41.64 40.95
N ASN A 606 1.86 41.11 39.93
CA ASN A 606 1.79 41.73 38.60
C ASN A 606 1.14 43.12 38.65
N GLU A 607 0.04 43.30 39.39
CA GLU A 607 -0.58 44.62 39.58
C GLU A 607 0.36 45.62 40.29
N TYR A 608 1.20 45.15 41.22
CA TYR A 608 2.21 45.99 41.87
C TYR A 608 3.32 46.38 40.90
N LEU A 609 3.82 45.44 40.09
CA LEU A 609 4.86 45.68 39.09
C LEU A 609 4.37 46.64 38.01
N ASP A 610 3.13 46.49 37.51
CA ASP A 610 2.54 47.42 36.54
C ASP A 610 2.41 48.83 37.09
N LYS A 611 2.00 48.97 38.37
CA LYS A 611 1.97 50.28 39.06
C LYS A 611 3.37 50.87 39.24
N ALA A 612 4.38 50.05 39.49
CA ALA A 612 5.77 50.53 39.60
C ALA A 612 6.32 50.95 38.22
N LEU A 613 6.00 50.20 37.17
CA LEU A 613 6.46 50.42 35.80
C LEU A 613 5.82 51.67 35.19
N THR A 614 4.50 51.85 35.38
CA THR A 614 3.79 53.09 35.01
C THR A 614 4.35 54.31 35.73
N ASN A 615 4.62 54.23 37.04
CA ASN A 615 5.26 55.33 37.78
C ASN A 615 6.68 55.65 37.27
N LYS A 616 7.48 54.62 36.95
CA LYS A 616 8.81 54.81 36.36
C LYS A 616 8.73 55.47 34.98
N ASN A 617 7.80 55.06 34.13
CA ASN A 617 7.59 55.67 32.82
C ASN A 617 7.16 57.15 32.94
N ILE A 618 6.28 57.49 33.90
CA ILE A 618 5.94 58.89 34.19
C ILE A 618 7.17 59.69 34.60
N GLN A 619 8.07 59.09 35.39
CA GLN A 619 9.30 59.74 35.82
C GLN A 619 10.31 59.91 34.68
N ILE A 620 10.43 58.93 33.79
CA ILE A 620 11.26 59.00 32.58
C ILE A 620 10.77 60.12 31.67
N ASN A 621 9.47 60.19 31.39
CA ASN A 621 8.91 61.25 30.55
C ASN A 621 9.16 62.65 31.13
N LYS A 622 9.11 62.80 32.47
CA LYS A 622 9.47 64.07 33.12
C LYS A 622 10.96 64.43 32.93
N LEU A 623 11.84 63.45 33.07
CA LEU A 623 13.28 63.66 32.88
C LEU A 623 13.63 63.95 31.41
N GLU A 624 12.91 63.36 30.45
CA GLU A 624 13.06 63.67 29.03
C GLU A 624 12.62 65.10 28.69
N GLN A 625 11.48 65.55 29.23
CA GLN A 625 11.07 66.95 29.11
C GLN A 625 12.08 67.90 29.73
N GLU A 626 12.62 67.56 30.92
CA GLU A 626 13.65 68.36 31.58
C GLU A 626 14.95 68.41 30.75
N LYS A 627 15.33 67.29 30.12
CA LYS A 627 16.46 67.21 29.19
C LYS A 627 16.25 68.11 27.97
N GLU A 628 15.10 68.06 27.32
CA GLU A 628 14.80 68.94 26.17
C GLU A 628 14.89 70.42 26.55
N THR A 629 14.40 70.78 27.74
CA THR A 629 14.53 72.16 28.23
C THR A 629 15.98 72.55 28.50
N LEU A 630 16.78 71.65 29.07
CA LEU A 630 18.22 71.88 29.28
C LEU A 630 18.98 71.99 27.95
N ASP A 631 18.65 71.18 26.95
CA ASP A 631 19.27 71.26 25.61
C ASP A 631 18.95 72.59 24.92
N LEU A 632 17.74 73.12 25.08
CA LEU A 632 17.39 74.48 24.61
C LEU A 632 18.22 75.55 25.33
N VAL A 633 18.40 75.43 26.65
CA VAL A 633 19.22 76.35 27.45
C VAL A 633 20.70 76.25 27.04
N ILE A 634 21.22 75.05 26.79
CA ILE A 634 22.59 74.85 26.31
C ILE A 634 22.78 75.49 24.94
N LYS A 635 21.85 75.28 23.99
CA LYS A 635 21.90 75.95 22.67
C LYS A 635 21.88 77.47 22.77
N GLU A 636 21.11 78.03 23.70
CA GLU A 636 21.11 79.48 23.96
C GLU A 636 22.44 79.96 24.57
N LYS A 637 23.03 79.19 25.49
CA LYS A 637 24.34 79.49 26.08
C LYS A 637 25.46 79.37 25.06
N ASP A 638 25.42 78.41 24.15
CA ASP A 638 26.38 78.25 23.07
C ASP A 638 26.29 79.38 22.04
N ALA A 639 25.08 79.82 21.69
CA ALA A 639 24.88 81.00 20.85
C ALA A 639 25.43 82.28 21.51
N ASN A 640 25.25 82.43 22.82
CA ASN A 640 25.83 83.53 23.58
C ASN A 640 27.35 83.42 23.71
N TYR A 641 27.89 82.22 23.88
CA TYR A 641 29.34 81.96 23.90
C TYR A 641 29.98 82.30 22.55
N LEU A 642 29.33 81.95 21.43
CA LEU A 642 29.80 82.30 20.09
C LEU A 642 29.85 83.82 19.88
N LYS A 643 28.81 84.56 20.31
CA LYS A 643 28.81 86.02 20.31
C LYS A 643 29.92 86.61 21.19
N LEU A 644 30.10 86.08 22.40
CA LEU A 644 31.15 86.53 23.31
C LEU A 644 32.56 86.22 22.80
N LYS A 645 32.71 85.11 22.07
CA LYS A 645 33.96 84.72 21.40
C LYS A 645 34.29 85.65 20.23
N GLU A 646 33.28 86.11 19.49
CA GLU A 646 33.41 87.07 18.40
C GLU A 646 33.74 88.49 18.92
N GLU A 647 33.12 88.91 20.03
CA GLU A 647 33.44 90.16 20.73
C GLU A 647 34.85 90.12 21.37
N SER A 648 35.22 88.98 21.96
CA SER A 648 36.56 88.74 22.51
C SER A 648 37.66 88.74 21.43
N PHE A 649 37.37 88.16 20.25
CA PHE A 649 38.30 88.18 19.11
C PHE A 649 38.59 89.60 18.62
N ASN A 650 37.59 90.49 18.64
CA ASN A 650 37.75 91.90 18.24
C ASN A 650 38.51 92.74 19.30
N LEU A 651 38.39 92.43 20.59
CA LEU A 651 39.13 93.07 21.68
C LEU A 651 40.59 92.57 21.79
N LYS A 652 40.88 91.34 21.37
CA LYS A 652 42.20 90.69 21.47
C LYS A 652 43.22 91.16 20.41
N LYS A 653 42.77 91.77 19.31
CA LYS A 653 43.63 92.27 18.22
C LYS A 653 44.43 93.55 18.58
N LEU A 654 44.09 94.25 19.67
CA LEU A 654 44.66 95.57 19.98
C LEU A 654 45.67 95.60 21.15
N ASN A 655 45.80 94.55 21.99
CA ASN A 655 46.56 94.70 23.26
C ASN A 655 47.49 93.53 23.64
N ASP A 656 47.72 92.57 22.75
CA ASP A 656 48.40 91.29 23.05
C ASP A 656 49.72 91.13 22.28
N ASN A 657 50.82 91.77 22.71
CA ASN A 657 52.14 91.32 22.23
C ASN A 657 53.30 91.35 23.23
N GLN A 658 53.10 91.62 24.53
CA GLN A 658 54.23 91.51 25.48
C GLN A 658 53.89 91.22 26.96
N ILE A 659 52.63 91.24 27.40
CA ILE A 659 52.28 91.03 28.83
C ILE A 659 51.70 89.62 29.12
N THR A 660 51.26 88.88 28.09
CA THR A 660 50.45 87.66 28.24
C THR A 660 51.24 86.38 28.60
N LYS A 661 52.56 86.34 28.39
CA LYS A 661 53.35 85.13 28.64
C LYS A 661 53.76 84.93 30.11
N LEU A 662 53.83 86.01 30.90
CA LEU A 662 54.25 85.96 32.31
C LEU A 662 53.08 85.92 33.31
N LYS A 663 51.87 86.34 32.91
CA LYS A 663 50.67 86.23 33.77
C LYS A 663 49.97 84.86 33.71
N GLN A 664 50.12 84.13 32.61
CA GLN A 664 49.49 82.81 32.41
C GLN A 664 50.02 81.75 33.38
N GLU A 665 51.33 81.71 33.62
CA GLU A 665 51.95 80.71 34.52
C GLU A 665 51.62 80.89 36.01
N VAL A 666 51.36 82.13 36.44
CA VAL A 666 50.99 82.44 37.83
C VAL A 666 49.50 82.15 38.08
N GLN A 667 48.65 82.43 37.08
CA GLN A 667 47.21 82.17 37.13
C GLN A 667 46.90 80.66 37.08
N ASP A 668 47.57 79.89 36.20
CA ASP A 668 47.34 78.43 36.06
C ASP A 668 47.70 77.63 37.33
N LYS A 669 48.61 78.14 38.16
CA LYS A 669 48.96 77.53 39.46
C LYS A 669 47.99 77.94 40.57
N SER A 670 47.44 79.15 40.52
CA SER A 670 46.41 79.63 41.47
C SER A 670 45.09 78.89 41.27
N ASP A 671 44.64 78.73 40.03
CA ASP A 671 43.35 78.09 39.71
C ASP A 671 43.36 76.58 39.99
N LYS A 672 44.53 75.93 39.89
CA LYS A 672 44.70 74.52 40.30
C LYS A 672 44.62 74.31 41.82
N ILE A 673 45.03 75.29 42.63
CA ILE A 673 44.98 75.21 44.09
C ILE A 673 43.55 75.44 44.60
N SER A 674 42.79 76.33 43.96
CA SER A 674 41.39 76.62 44.33
C SER A 674 40.39 75.52 43.93
N ALA A 675 40.71 74.67 42.94
CA ALA A 675 39.84 73.59 42.46
C ALA A 675 39.99 72.25 43.22
N LEU A 676 40.99 72.13 44.10
CA LEU A 676 41.28 70.90 44.86
C LEU A 676 40.19 70.51 45.88
N PRO A 677 39.57 71.44 46.64
CA PRO A 677 38.49 71.11 47.58
C PRO A 677 37.23 70.58 46.89
N GLN A 678 36.86 71.15 45.74
CA GLN A 678 35.70 70.72 44.95
C GLN A 678 35.92 69.32 44.32
N LYS A 679 37.16 68.99 43.92
CA LYS A 679 37.51 67.64 43.45
C LYS A 679 37.47 66.59 44.57
N LEU A 680 37.82 66.96 45.80
CA LEU A 680 37.71 66.09 46.97
C LEU A 680 36.23 65.79 47.30
N GLU A 681 35.38 66.82 47.28
CA GLU A 681 33.94 66.65 47.55
C GLU A 681 33.24 65.82 46.46
N LEU A 682 33.60 65.99 45.19
CA LEU A 682 33.12 65.12 44.10
C LEU A 682 33.60 63.67 44.26
N LYS A 683 34.84 63.46 44.73
CA LYS A 683 35.36 62.12 45.03
C LYS A 683 34.67 61.50 46.25
N ASP A 684 34.30 62.28 47.26
CA ASP A 684 33.54 61.80 48.41
C ASP A 684 32.10 61.43 48.03
N ILE A 685 31.46 62.19 47.14
CA ILE A 685 30.16 61.84 46.55
C ILE A 685 30.26 60.56 45.72
N GLU A 686 31.30 60.43 44.89
CA GLU A 686 31.56 59.23 44.09
C GLU A 686 31.80 58.00 44.99
N ILE A 687 32.60 58.14 46.04
CA ILE A 687 32.81 57.09 47.05
C ILE A 687 31.50 56.72 47.74
N SER A 688 30.66 57.70 48.08
CA SER A 688 29.36 57.44 48.70
C SER A 688 28.39 56.72 47.75
N GLN A 689 28.41 57.04 46.46
CA GLN A 689 27.60 56.36 45.44
C GLN A 689 28.09 54.93 45.19
N LEU A 690 29.41 54.74 45.09
CA LEU A 690 30.03 53.42 44.96
C LEU A 690 29.70 52.53 46.17
N ASN A 691 29.77 53.05 47.39
CA ASN A 691 29.39 52.31 48.59
C ASN A 691 27.90 51.91 48.60
N LYS A 692 27.02 52.78 48.08
CA LYS A 692 25.59 52.45 47.96
C LYS A 692 25.36 51.33 46.94
N LEU A 693 26.02 51.39 45.79
CA LEU A 693 26.02 50.33 44.77
C LEU A 693 26.56 49.01 45.31
N LEU A 694 27.67 49.05 46.06
CA LEU A 694 28.30 47.90 46.66
C LEU A 694 27.34 47.21 47.65
N LYS A 695 26.63 47.99 48.47
CA LYS A 695 25.61 47.48 49.39
C LYS A 695 24.39 46.88 48.69
N THR A 696 23.96 47.45 47.57
CA THR A 696 22.91 46.84 46.73
C THR A 696 23.36 45.52 46.15
N ARG A 697 24.61 45.44 45.65
CA ARG A 697 25.18 44.19 45.12
C ARG A 697 25.37 43.13 46.20
N GLU A 698 25.76 43.50 47.41
CA GLU A 698 25.82 42.58 48.56
C GLU A 698 24.45 41.99 48.88
N ASN A 699 23.39 42.82 48.91
CA ASN A 699 22.03 42.36 49.16
C ASN A 699 21.50 41.46 48.02
N GLU A 700 21.79 41.79 46.76
CA GLU A 700 21.48 40.91 45.61
C GLU A 700 22.24 39.59 45.68
N SER A 701 23.50 39.60 46.12
CA SER A 701 24.29 38.39 46.30
C SER A 701 23.72 37.51 47.41
N ALA A 702 23.22 38.12 48.50
CA ALA A 702 22.56 37.40 49.58
C ALA A 702 21.26 36.74 49.11
N SER A 703 20.38 37.48 48.40
CA SER A 703 19.12 36.90 47.88
C SER A 703 19.35 35.79 46.85
N LYS A 704 20.35 35.95 45.98
CA LYS A 704 20.77 34.90 45.04
C LYS A 704 21.33 33.66 45.76
N THR A 705 22.02 33.86 46.87
CA THR A 705 22.53 32.74 47.69
C THR A 705 21.39 31.95 48.33
N ASP A 706 20.34 32.63 48.79
CA ASP A 706 19.17 31.97 49.37
C ASP A 706 18.33 31.24 48.32
N THR A 707 18.13 31.81 47.14
CA THR A 707 17.48 31.11 46.01
C THR A 707 18.29 29.91 45.53
N ILE A 708 19.63 29.99 45.51
CA ILE A 708 20.48 28.82 45.20
C ILE A 708 20.31 27.72 46.25
N LYS A 709 20.15 28.06 47.54
CA LYS A 709 19.88 27.06 48.59
C LYS A 709 18.52 26.40 48.39
N GLU A 710 17.49 27.17 48.07
CA GLU A 710 16.14 26.66 47.83
C GLU A 710 16.11 25.73 46.60
N LEU A 711 16.74 26.14 45.49
CA LEU A 711 16.89 25.30 44.30
C LEU A 711 17.67 24.02 44.59
N ARG A 712 18.73 24.06 45.40
CA ARG A 712 19.45 22.85 45.81
C ARG A 712 18.56 21.90 46.60
N ASN A 713 17.71 22.43 47.48
CA ASN A 713 16.79 21.61 48.27
C ASN A 713 15.73 20.96 47.36
N ASN A 714 15.15 21.72 46.42
CA ASN A 714 14.19 21.18 45.46
C ASN A 714 14.83 20.10 44.56
N VAL A 715 16.05 20.32 44.08
CA VAL A 715 16.80 19.31 43.31
C VAL A 715 17.03 18.05 44.14
N GLN A 716 17.34 18.17 45.43
CA GLN A 716 17.51 17.03 46.33
C GLN A 716 16.20 16.26 46.54
N VAL A 717 15.07 16.95 46.71
CA VAL A 717 13.74 16.32 46.82
C VAL A 717 13.39 15.56 45.54
N SER A 718 13.56 16.19 44.37
CA SER A 718 13.31 15.53 43.09
C SER A 718 14.24 14.34 42.85
N GLN A 719 15.50 14.40 43.29
CA GLN A 719 16.43 13.26 43.21
C GLN A 719 15.97 12.08 44.07
N GLU A 720 15.43 12.31 45.27
CA GLU A 720 14.90 11.23 46.11
C GLU A 720 13.59 10.66 45.55
N GLU A 721 12.72 11.49 44.97
CA GLU A 721 11.51 11.03 44.25
C GLU A 721 11.87 10.15 43.05
N ILE A 722 12.85 10.58 42.23
CA ILE A 722 13.36 9.79 41.10
C ILE A 722 13.89 8.43 41.58
N LYS A 723 14.62 8.43 42.71
CA LYS A 723 15.13 7.19 43.30
C LYS A 723 14.01 6.27 43.78
N GLN A 724 12.99 6.81 44.45
CA GLN A 724 11.81 6.04 44.87
C GLN A 724 11.06 5.43 43.68
N LEU A 725 10.85 6.21 42.61
CA LEU A 725 10.22 5.74 41.38
C LEU A 725 11.06 4.65 40.70
N LYS A 726 12.40 4.79 40.70
CA LYS A 726 13.30 3.79 40.13
C LYS A 726 13.28 2.49 40.92
N ASP A 727 13.25 2.57 42.26
CA ASP A 727 13.13 1.40 43.14
C ASP A 727 11.76 0.71 42.98
N GLN A 728 10.69 1.50 42.79
CA GLN A 728 9.36 0.98 42.51
C GLN A 728 9.33 0.25 41.15
N LEU A 729 9.90 0.85 40.11
CA LEU A 729 10.00 0.23 38.78
C LEU A 729 10.76 -1.10 38.83
N ALA A 730 11.84 -1.17 39.60
CA ALA A 730 12.61 -2.40 39.78
C ALA A 730 11.79 -3.50 40.47
N ARG A 731 10.97 -3.14 41.48
CA ARG A 731 10.06 -4.10 42.14
C ARG A 731 8.95 -4.57 41.20
N ASP A 732 8.35 -3.67 40.44
CA ASP A 732 7.28 -4.01 39.50
C ASP A 732 7.81 -4.91 38.37
N SER A 733 9.04 -4.68 37.90
CA SER A 733 9.72 -5.56 36.94
C SER A 733 9.92 -6.98 37.48
N LEU A 734 10.37 -7.13 38.73
CA LEU A 734 10.51 -8.45 39.36
C LEU A 734 9.16 -9.16 39.52
N LEU A 735 8.11 -8.44 39.90
CA LEU A 735 6.76 -9.01 40.02
C LEU A 735 6.23 -9.48 38.65
N ILE A 736 6.51 -8.73 37.58
CA ILE A 736 6.15 -9.11 36.21
C ILE A 736 6.91 -10.38 35.80
N ASP A 737 8.22 -10.45 36.05
CA ASP A 737 9.03 -11.63 35.75
C ASP A 737 8.53 -12.87 36.50
N ASP A 738 8.19 -12.76 37.78
CA ASP A 738 7.62 -13.86 38.56
C ASP A 738 6.26 -14.31 38.01
N LYS A 739 5.40 -13.37 37.57
CA LYS A 739 4.12 -13.69 36.92
C LYS A 739 4.30 -14.35 35.56
N LEU A 740 5.26 -13.89 34.77
CA LEU A 740 5.61 -14.49 33.48
C LEU A 740 6.10 -15.92 33.69
N LYS A 741 7.00 -16.14 34.64
CA LYS A 741 7.50 -17.49 34.98
C LYS A 741 6.39 -18.43 35.42
N ALA A 742 5.46 -17.95 36.25
CA ALA A 742 4.29 -18.75 36.64
C ALA A 742 3.37 -19.08 35.45
N LYS A 743 3.23 -18.16 34.50
CA LYS A 743 2.47 -18.39 33.26
C LYS A 743 3.19 -19.34 32.31
N ASP A 744 4.51 -19.26 32.21
CA ASP A 744 5.33 -20.21 31.44
C ASP A 744 5.22 -21.63 32.00
N ASP A 745 5.23 -21.78 33.33
CA ASP A 745 4.99 -23.08 34.00
C ASP A 745 3.57 -23.63 33.73
N GLU A 746 2.56 -22.75 33.68
CA GLU A 746 1.18 -23.12 33.34
C GLU A 746 1.07 -23.56 31.87
N ILE A 747 1.68 -22.81 30.95
CA ILE A 747 1.77 -23.15 29.53
C ILE A 747 2.48 -24.49 29.34
N PHE A 748 3.58 -24.72 30.07
CA PHE A 748 4.31 -25.98 30.03
C PHE A 748 3.42 -27.17 30.44
N LYS A 749 2.70 -27.07 31.56
CA LYS A 749 1.76 -28.11 32.02
C LYS A 749 0.63 -28.36 31.03
N ILE A 750 0.08 -27.30 30.44
CA ILE A 750 -0.97 -27.43 29.41
C ILE A 750 -0.42 -28.15 28.18
N LYS A 751 0.79 -27.79 27.73
CA LYS A 751 1.45 -28.39 26.57
C LYS A 751 1.77 -29.86 26.79
N GLU A 752 2.25 -30.21 27.99
CA GLU A 752 2.49 -31.60 28.40
C GLU A 752 1.17 -32.42 28.39
N ASN A 753 0.10 -31.87 28.95
CA ASN A 753 -1.22 -32.52 28.93
C ASN A 753 -1.73 -32.75 27.50
N TYR A 754 -1.66 -31.73 26.63
CA TYR A 754 -2.06 -31.90 25.22
C TYR A 754 -1.21 -32.95 24.51
N SER A 755 0.10 -33.00 24.77
CA SER A 755 0.98 -34.03 24.20
C SER A 755 0.56 -35.44 24.62
N ASN A 756 0.24 -35.63 25.91
CA ASN A 756 -0.23 -36.90 26.44
C ASN A 756 -1.59 -37.30 25.82
N THR A 757 -2.55 -36.38 25.72
CA THR A 757 -3.85 -36.64 25.08
C THR A 757 -3.69 -36.99 23.59
N ILE A 758 -2.82 -36.30 22.86
CA ILE A 758 -2.51 -36.63 21.45
C ILE A 758 -1.92 -38.04 21.35
N GLN A 759 -1.01 -38.41 22.25
CA GLN A 759 -0.42 -39.75 22.27
C GLN A 759 -1.47 -40.83 22.53
N GLU A 760 -2.36 -40.63 23.50
CA GLU A 760 -3.48 -41.54 23.78
C GLU A 760 -4.40 -41.69 22.57
N LYS A 761 -4.77 -40.57 21.92
CA LYS A 761 -5.62 -40.60 20.73
C LYS A 761 -4.94 -41.26 19.54
N ASN A 762 -3.64 -41.05 19.33
CA ASN A 762 -2.87 -41.74 18.30
C ASN A 762 -2.80 -43.25 18.56
N GLN A 763 -2.67 -43.68 19.81
CA GLN A 763 -2.73 -45.11 20.16
C GLN A 763 -4.12 -45.69 19.91
N GLU A 764 -5.18 -44.94 20.19
CA GLU A 764 -6.56 -45.34 19.90
C GLU A 764 -6.84 -45.45 18.39
N ILE A 765 -6.37 -44.49 17.60
CA ILE A 765 -6.42 -44.54 16.13
C ILE A 765 -5.67 -45.77 15.63
N ALA A 766 -4.46 -46.06 16.11
CA ALA A 766 -3.69 -47.23 15.69
C ALA A 766 -4.44 -48.55 15.99
N LYS A 767 -5.10 -48.64 17.14
CA LYS A 767 -5.95 -49.81 17.48
C LYS A 767 -7.14 -49.93 16.52
N LEU A 768 -7.84 -48.82 16.25
CA LEU A 768 -8.98 -48.82 15.32
C LEU A 768 -8.55 -49.17 13.90
N THR A 769 -7.42 -48.65 13.41
CA THR A 769 -6.85 -48.99 12.10
C THR A 769 -6.51 -50.47 12.02
N SER A 770 -5.92 -51.06 13.07
CA SER A 770 -5.66 -52.50 13.11
C SER A 770 -6.95 -53.32 13.04
N LEU A 771 -8.00 -52.89 13.74
CA LEU A 771 -9.30 -53.58 13.75
C LEU A 771 -10.00 -53.48 12.39
N LEU A 772 -9.91 -52.31 11.75
CA LEU A 772 -10.42 -52.06 10.41
C LEU A 772 -9.73 -52.96 9.39
N ASN A 773 -8.40 -53.05 9.42
CA ASN A 773 -7.64 -53.94 8.54
C ASN A 773 -8.06 -55.40 8.74
N GLN A 774 -8.26 -55.84 9.98
CA GLN A 774 -8.72 -57.20 10.28
C GLN A 774 -10.12 -57.47 9.72
N ARG A 775 -11.02 -56.48 9.77
CA ARG A 775 -12.35 -56.54 9.16
C ARG A 775 -12.27 -56.62 7.63
N ASN A 776 -11.41 -55.81 7.00
CA ASN A 776 -11.21 -55.84 5.55
C ASN A 776 -10.70 -57.20 5.08
N TYR A 777 -9.70 -57.79 5.75
CA TYR A 777 -9.27 -59.15 5.44
C TYR A 777 -10.41 -60.18 5.50
N LYS A 778 -11.33 -60.03 6.47
CA LYS A 778 -12.48 -60.93 6.56
C LYS A 778 -13.50 -60.69 5.45
N ILE A 779 -13.68 -59.44 5.03
CA ILE A 779 -14.52 -59.09 3.89
C ILE A 779 -13.94 -59.72 2.62
N ASP A 780 -12.65 -59.56 2.36
CA ASP A 780 -11.98 -60.14 1.18
C ASP A 780 -12.14 -61.67 1.13
N GLU A 781 -11.98 -62.34 2.27
CA GLU A 781 -12.18 -63.79 2.40
C GLU A 781 -13.64 -64.19 2.09
N LEU A 782 -14.61 -63.42 2.57
CA LEU A 782 -16.02 -63.66 2.28
C LEU A 782 -16.37 -63.39 0.81
N THR A 783 -15.83 -62.32 0.21
CA THR A 783 -16.02 -61.98 -1.20
C THR A 783 -15.49 -63.09 -2.10
N ALA A 784 -14.27 -63.58 -1.85
CA ALA A 784 -13.71 -64.70 -2.60
C ALA A 784 -14.57 -65.97 -2.48
N SER A 785 -15.18 -66.20 -1.32
CA SER A 785 -16.10 -67.33 -1.10
C SER A 785 -17.41 -67.15 -1.88
N ILE A 786 -17.95 -65.92 -1.94
CA ILE A 786 -19.12 -65.58 -2.75
C ILE A 786 -18.84 -65.76 -4.24
N ASP A 787 -17.68 -65.32 -4.73
CA ASP A 787 -17.29 -65.46 -6.13
C ASP A 787 -17.15 -66.94 -6.54
N ALA A 788 -16.57 -67.77 -5.67
CA ALA A 788 -16.50 -69.21 -5.87
C ALA A 788 -17.90 -69.83 -5.97
N LEU A 789 -18.80 -69.49 -5.05
CA LEU A 789 -20.19 -69.95 -5.07
C LEU A 789 -20.94 -69.49 -6.33
N ASN A 790 -20.72 -68.26 -6.78
CA ASN A 790 -21.33 -67.75 -8.01
C ASN A 790 -20.83 -68.50 -9.25
N ASN A 791 -19.55 -68.83 -9.30
CA ASN A 791 -18.99 -69.64 -10.37
C ASN A 791 -19.59 -71.05 -10.37
N ASP A 792 -19.66 -71.70 -9.21
CA ASP A 792 -20.29 -73.01 -9.07
C ASP A 792 -21.77 -72.98 -9.50
N MET A 793 -22.49 -71.92 -9.15
CA MET A 793 -23.89 -71.70 -9.57
C MET A 793 -24.02 -71.53 -11.09
N GLY A 794 -23.07 -70.83 -11.72
CA GLY A 794 -22.97 -70.71 -13.17
C GLY A 794 -22.73 -72.05 -13.86
N ILE A 795 -21.80 -72.85 -13.33
CA ILE A 795 -21.52 -74.22 -13.83
C ILE A 795 -22.77 -75.09 -13.70
N MET A 796 -23.46 -75.05 -12.55
CA MET A 796 -24.67 -75.83 -12.33
C MET A 796 -25.81 -75.40 -13.26
N LYS A 797 -25.96 -74.09 -13.51
CA LYS A 797 -26.94 -73.55 -14.45
C LYS A 797 -26.71 -74.05 -15.87
N ASN A 798 -25.46 -74.03 -16.34
CA ASN A 798 -25.10 -74.54 -17.67
C ASN A 798 -25.37 -76.05 -17.78
N GLN A 799 -25.05 -76.85 -16.74
CA GLN A 799 -25.39 -78.27 -16.71
C GLN A 799 -26.90 -78.52 -16.74
N MET A 800 -27.70 -77.64 -16.12
CA MET A 800 -29.16 -77.72 -16.15
C MET A 800 -29.71 -77.43 -17.55
N VAL A 801 -29.13 -76.45 -18.25
CA VAL A 801 -29.45 -76.15 -19.66
C VAL A 801 -29.10 -77.32 -20.57
N ASP A 802 -27.89 -77.87 -20.47
CA ASP A 802 -27.46 -79.04 -21.25
C ASP A 802 -28.37 -80.26 -21.02
N SER A 803 -28.82 -80.47 -19.78
CA SER A 803 -29.74 -81.56 -19.43
C SER A 803 -31.13 -81.31 -20.01
N SER A 804 -31.60 -80.06 -20.04
CA SER A 804 -32.86 -79.67 -20.67
C SER A 804 -32.82 -79.87 -22.19
N GLU A 805 -31.72 -79.54 -22.85
CA GLU A 805 -31.56 -79.78 -24.29
C GLU A 805 -31.56 -81.28 -24.63
N LYS A 806 -30.85 -82.10 -23.83
CA LYS A 806 -30.89 -83.57 -23.95
C LYS A 806 -32.29 -84.14 -23.72
N TYR A 807 -33.04 -83.57 -22.79
CA TYR A 807 -34.43 -83.93 -22.55
C TYR A 807 -35.29 -83.61 -23.78
N ASN A 808 -35.19 -82.40 -24.32
CA ASN A 808 -35.93 -81.98 -25.52
C ASN A 808 -35.60 -82.85 -26.75
N GLN A 809 -34.33 -83.25 -26.91
CA GLN A 809 -33.93 -84.20 -27.95
C GLN A 809 -34.55 -85.59 -27.75
N SER A 810 -34.58 -86.08 -26.50
CA SER A 810 -35.20 -87.36 -26.16
C SER A 810 -36.72 -87.32 -26.40
N GLU A 811 -37.38 -86.22 -26.05
CA GLU A 811 -38.81 -85.99 -26.29
C GLU A 811 -39.13 -85.95 -27.80
N SER A 812 -38.28 -85.30 -28.59
CA SER A 812 -38.42 -85.28 -30.06
C SER A 812 -38.24 -86.67 -30.68
N LEU A 813 -37.28 -87.45 -30.18
CA LEU A 813 -37.08 -88.84 -30.58
C LEU A 813 -38.27 -89.73 -30.19
N ILE A 814 -38.86 -89.52 -29.01
CA ILE A 814 -40.07 -90.23 -28.57
C ILE A 814 -41.23 -89.94 -29.53
N LYS A 815 -41.51 -88.67 -29.84
CA LYS A 815 -42.55 -88.28 -30.81
C LYS A 815 -42.33 -88.94 -32.18
N ALA A 816 -41.11 -88.90 -32.71
CA ALA A 816 -40.80 -89.55 -33.98
C ALA A 816 -41.01 -91.08 -33.93
N LYS A 817 -40.72 -91.73 -32.80
CA LYS A 817 -41.00 -93.15 -32.60
C LYS A 817 -42.51 -93.42 -32.47
N GLU A 818 -43.25 -92.56 -31.78
CA GLU A 818 -44.71 -92.61 -31.69
C GLU A 818 -45.36 -92.53 -33.08
N ASP A 819 -44.91 -91.58 -33.93
CA ASP A 819 -45.37 -91.43 -35.32
C ASP A 819 -45.02 -92.64 -36.20
N THR A 820 -43.94 -93.35 -35.86
CA THR A 820 -43.57 -94.59 -36.55
C THR A 820 -44.47 -95.74 -36.10
N ILE A 821 -44.79 -95.80 -34.80
CA ILE A 821 -45.69 -96.81 -34.23
C ILE A 821 -47.09 -96.62 -34.78
N THR A 822 -47.62 -95.39 -34.84
CA THR A 822 -48.94 -95.13 -35.43
C THR A 822 -49.02 -95.56 -36.89
N LYS A 823 -47.98 -95.30 -37.69
CA LYS A 823 -47.89 -95.84 -39.07
C LYS A 823 -47.81 -97.35 -39.11
N GLN A 824 -47.12 -97.99 -38.15
CA GLN A 824 -47.08 -99.44 -38.04
C GLN A 824 -48.42 -100.03 -37.62
N ASP A 825 -49.17 -99.35 -36.75
CA ASP A 825 -50.52 -99.72 -36.33
C ASP A 825 -51.51 -99.56 -37.49
N GLU A 826 -51.43 -98.49 -38.28
CA GLU A 826 -52.21 -98.32 -39.52
C GLU A 826 -51.91 -99.44 -40.54
N LEU A 827 -50.64 -99.82 -40.69
CA LEU A 827 -50.24 -100.95 -41.54
C LEU A 827 -50.73 -102.29 -40.97
N LEU A 828 -50.74 -102.45 -39.64
CA LEU A 828 -51.30 -103.62 -38.98
C LEU A 828 -52.82 -103.69 -39.16
N ASP A 829 -53.53 -102.57 -39.10
CA ASP A 829 -54.96 -102.50 -39.36
C ASP A 829 -55.29 -102.78 -40.82
N GLU A 830 -54.50 -102.25 -41.77
CA GLU A 830 -54.60 -102.60 -43.19
C GLU A 830 -54.33 -104.10 -43.39
N LEU A 831 -53.30 -104.66 -42.74
CA LEU A 831 -52.98 -106.08 -42.81
C LEU A 831 -54.06 -106.95 -42.15
N ASN A 832 -54.63 -106.53 -41.03
CA ASN A 832 -55.75 -107.20 -40.37
C ASN A 832 -57.00 -107.15 -41.24
N THR A 833 -57.26 -106.02 -41.91
CA THR A 833 -58.34 -105.90 -42.91
C THR A 833 -58.08 -106.83 -44.10
N GLN A 834 -56.82 -106.99 -44.52
CA GLN A 834 -56.44 -107.96 -45.55
C GLN A 834 -56.56 -109.41 -45.07
N ILE A 835 -56.19 -109.71 -43.83
CA ILE A 835 -56.37 -111.02 -43.20
C ILE A 835 -57.86 -111.33 -43.10
N GLU A 836 -58.69 -110.39 -42.65
CA GLU A 836 -60.15 -110.55 -42.58
C GLU A 836 -60.75 -110.73 -43.99
N ARG A 837 -60.23 -110.02 -45.02
CA ARG A 837 -60.58 -110.27 -46.43
C ARG A 837 -60.10 -111.64 -46.91
N LEU A 838 -58.95 -112.14 -46.46
CA LEU A 838 -58.40 -113.46 -46.82
C LEU A 838 -59.09 -114.60 -46.08
N GLU A 839 -59.49 -114.41 -44.82
CA GLU A 839 -60.30 -115.31 -44.02
C GLU A 839 -61.72 -115.39 -44.58
N ASN A 840 -62.31 -114.24 -44.96
CA ASN A 840 -63.57 -114.22 -45.70
C ASN A 840 -63.42 -114.86 -47.09
N LYS A 841 -62.26 -114.69 -47.77
CA LYS A 841 -61.95 -115.44 -49.01
C LYS A 841 -61.73 -116.93 -48.76
N LEU A 842 -61.19 -117.35 -47.62
CA LEU A 842 -61.01 -118.76 -47.26
C LEU A 842 -62.35 -119.41 -46.93
N LYS A 843 -63.19 -118.71 -46.18
CA LYS A 843 -64.57 -119.10 -45.91
C LYS A 843 -65.40 -119.14 -47.19
N LEU A 844 -65.27 -118.13 -48.06
CA LEU A 844 -65.83 -118.15 -49.41
C LEU A 844 -65.17 -119.20 -50.31
N LYS A 845 -63.94 -119.66 -50.07
CA LYS A 845 -63.27 -120.75 -50.80
C LYS A 845 -63.72 -122.12 -50.30
N ASP A 846 -64.04 -122.26 -49.02
CA ASP A 846 -64.67 -123.45 -48.44
C ASP A 846 -66.13 -123.54 -48.90
N ASP A 847 -66.84 -122.41 -48.87
CA ASP A 847 -68.17 -122.27 -49.48
C ASP A 847 -68.09 -122.42 -51.00
N ASP A 848 -67.07 -121.91 -51.72
CA ASP A 848 -66.81 -122.14 -53.15
C ASP A 848 -66.29 -123.56 -53.42
N ILE A 849 -65.81 -124.35 -52.47
CA ILE A 849 -65.54 -125.79 -52.70
C ILE A 849 -66.88 -126.53 -52.73
N GLU A 850 -67.81 -126.17 -51.85
CA GLU A 850 -69.21 -126.63 -51.88
C GLU A 850 -69.99 -126.06 -53.09
N GLU A 851 -69.69 -124.82 -53.49
CA GLU A 851 -70.37 -124.10 -54.55
C GLU A 851 -69.69 -124.26 -55.90
N LEU A 852 -68.42 -124.66 -56.05
CA LEU A 852 -67.79 -125.07 -57.33
C LEU A 852 -68.33 -126.43 -57.79
N TYR A 853 -68.74 -127.29 -56.86
CA TYR A 853 -69.59 -128.45 -57.18
C TYR A 853 -70.96 -128.03 -57.76
N TYR A 854 -71.44 -126.82 -57.43
CA TYR A 854 -72.72 -126.27 -57.88
C TYR A 854 -72.59 -125.26 -59.05
N LYS A 855 -71.45 -124.57 -59.19
CA LYS A 855 -71.14 -123.46 -60.12
C LYS A 855 -70.43 -123.93 -61.39
N ILE A 856 -69.79 -125.11 -61.39
CA ILE A 856 -69.54 -125.85 -62.65
C ILE A 856 -70.87 -126.06 -63.38
N SER A 857 -71.96 -126.25 -62.64
CA SER A 857 -73.28 -126.53 -63.21
C SER A 857 -74.07 -125.29 -63.65
N GLU A 858 -73.62 -124.07 -63.36
CA GLU A 858 -74.48 -122.89 -63.54
C GLU A 858 -73.81 -121.63 -64.08
N LYS A 859 -72.48 -121.46 -64.11
CA LYS A 859 -71.87 -120.22 -64.67
C LYS A 859 -71.16 -120.41 -66.01
N GLU A 860 -71.41 -121.58 -66.59
CA GLU A 860 -71.98 -121.70 -67.95
C GLU A 860 -73.10 -120.66 -68.22
N ASP A 861 -73.84 -120.23 -67.19
CA ASP A 861 -74.65 -119.02 -67.22
C ASP A 861 -73.81 -117.77 -66.96
N ILE A 862 -72.96 -117.48 -67.93
CA ILE A 862 -73.22 -116.20 -68.60
C ILE A 862 -72.49 -115.03 -67.89
N ILE A 863 -71.21 -114.77 -68.18
CA ILE A 863 -70.74 -114.32 -69.51
C ILE A 863 -71.61 -113.19 -70.15
N GLU A 864 -72.86 -112.92 -69.74
CA GLU A 864 -73.62 -111.70 -70.12
C GLU A 864 -73.19 -110.49 -69.28
N SER A 865 -73.02 -110.65 -67.97
CA SER A 865 -73.23 -109.49 -67.09
C SER A 865 -71.99 -108.59 -66.90
N LEU A 866 -70.78 -109.09 -67.17
CA LEU A 866 -69.53 -108.31 -67.15
C LEU A 866 -69.51 -107.10 -68.11
N LYS A 867 -70.53 -106.96 -68.96
CA LYS A 867 -70.66 -105.82 -69.88
C LYS A 867 -71.43 -104.65 -69.32
N THR A 868 -72.19 -104.80 -68.23
CA THR A 868 -73.04 -103.71 -67.72
C THR A 868 -72.26 -102.72 -66.86
N ASP A 869 -71.21 -102.20 -67.47
CA ASP A 869 -71.02 -100.77 -67.46
C ASP A 869 -70.41 -100.22 -66.17
N VAL A 870 -69.13 -99.85 -66.16
CA VAL A 870 -68.59 -98.73 -66.98
C VAL A 870 -69.36 -97.40 -66.80
N PHE A 871 -70.49 -97.41 -66.08
CA PHE A 871 -71.39 -96.29 -65.86
C PHE A 871 -70.97 -95.41 -64.68
N ASP A 872 -70.39 -95.96 -63.61
CA ASP A 872 -70.21 -95.19 -62.37
C ASP A 872 -68.88 -94.44 -62.22
N THR A 873 -67.91 -94.67 -63.13
CA THR A 873 -66.61 -93.96 -63.17
C THR A 873 -66.70 -92.46 -63.48
N ASN A 874 -67.90 -91.92 -63.77
CA ASN A 874 -68.12 -90.53 -64.17
C ASN A 874 -68.45 -89.53 -63.05
N LYS A 875 -68.40 -89.91 -61.75
CA LYS A 875 -68.92 -89.05 -60.65
C LYS A 875 -67.88 -88.34 -59.75
N LYS A 876 -66.59 -88.29 -60.08
CA LYS A 876 -65.53 -87.73 -59.18
C LYS A 876 -64.76 -86.50 -59.74
N LEU A 877 -65.33 -85.74 -60.66
CA LEU A 877 -64.64 -84.63 -61.37
C LEU A 877 -64.90 -83.20 -60.80
N GLU A 878 -65.48 -83.04 -59.61
CA GLU A 878 -65.98 -81.72 -59.09
C GLU A 878 -65.10 -80.98 -58.05
N GLU A 879 -63.93 -81.47 -57.63
CA GLU A 879 -63.13 -80.85 -56.53
C GLU A 879 -61.98 -79.89 -56.98
N ILE A 880 -61.82 -79.61 -58.28
CA ILE A 880 -60.65 -78.87 -58.82
C ILE A 880 -60.80 -77.33 -58.75
N ASP A 881 -62.01 -76.77 -58.64
CA ASP A 881 -62.22 -75.31 -58.73
C ASP A 881 -61.96 -74.52 -57.44
N ALA A 882 -61.81 -75.17 -56.28
CA ALA A 882 -61.58 -74.49 -54.99
C ALA A 882 -60.13 -73.99 -54.80
N LEU A 883 -59.14 -74.68 -55.39
CA LEU A 883 -57.71 -74.44 -55.17
C LEU A 883 -57.13 -73.26 -55.99
N SER A 884 -57.84 -72.80 -57.03
CA SER A 884 -57.32 -71.73 -57.91
C SER A 884 -57.50 -70.32 -57.35
N THR A 885 -58.39 -70.12 -56.38
CA THR A 885 -58.73 -68.78 -55.84
C THR A 885 -57.77 -68.34 -54.73
N GLU A 886 -57.23 -69.29 -53.97
CA GLU A 886 -56.33 -69.05 -52.82
C GLU A 886 -54.92 -68.66 -53.27
N LEU A 887 -54.50 -69.15 -54.44
CA LEU A 887 -53.16 -68.93 -55.01
C LEU A 887 -52.94 -67.49 -55.49
N SER A 888 -54.01 -66.78 -55.85
CA SER A 888 -53.93 -65.38 -56.33
C SER A 888 -53.77 -64.36 -55.19
N GLN A 889 -54.16 -64.70 -53.96
CA GLN A 889 -54.09 -63.81 -52.80
C GLN A 889 -52.69 -63.85 -52.14
N LYS A 890 -52.04 -65.02 -52.17
CA LYS A 890 -50.66 -65.21 -51.68
C LYS A 890 -49.62 -64.41 -52.46
N ASN A 891 -49.81 -64.23 -53.76
CA ASN A 891 -48.88 -63.44 -54.59
C ASN A 891 -48.89 -61.93 -54.28
N SER A 892 -49.97 -61.39 -53.72
CA SER A 892 -50.02 -59.97 -53.32
C SER A 892 -49.29 -59.70 -52.02
N GLU A 893 -49.31 -60.65 -51.07
CA GLU A 893 -48.60 -60.53 -49.78
C GLU A 893 -47.08 -60.63 -49.98
N LEU A 894 -46.62 -61.42 -50.96
CA LEU A 894 -45.20 -61.63 -51.23
C LEU A 894 -44.51 -60.36 -51.78
N ASN A 895 -45.23 -59.54 -52.56
CA ASN A 895 -44.71 -58.26 -53.06
C ASN A 895 -44.54 -57.20 -51.96
N ASP A 896 -45.40 -57.20 -50.94
CA ASP A 896 -45.38 -56.24 -49.83
C ASP A 896 -44.27 -56.54 -48.79
N ILE A 897 -43.82 -57.79 -48.73
CA ILE A 897 -42.68 -58.20 -47.90
C ILE A 897 -41.36 -57.84 -48.61
N ASN A 898 -41.31 -57.99 -49.93
CA ASN A 898 -40.11 -57.67 -50.70
C ASN A 898 -39.76 -56.17 -50.66
N THR A 899 -40.76 -55.28 -50.67
CA THR A 899 -40.55 -53.84 -50.53
C THR A 899 -40.01 -53.45 -49.14
N LYS A 900 -40.46 -54.11 -48.07
CA LYS A 900 -39.95 -53.89 -46.70
C LYS A 900 -38.53 -54.42 -46.49
N LEU A 901 -38.17 -55.49 -47.20
CA LEU A 901 -36.81 -56.05 -47.16
C LEU A 901 -35.82 -55.11 -47.86
N GLU A 902 -36.24 -54.49 -48.96
CA GLU A 902 -35.47 -53.48 -49.69
C GLU A 902 -35.27 -52.19 -48.87
N ASP A 903 -36.26 -51.75 -48.10
CA ASP A 903 -36.13 -50.63 -47.15
C ASP A 903 -35.15 -50.94 -46.01
N LYS A 904 -35.16 -52.17 -45.48
CA LYS A 904 -34.23 -52.57 -44.41
C LYS A 904 -32.79 -52.74 -44.89
N ASP A 905 -32.60 -53.19 -46.13
CA ASP A 905 -31.26 -53.24 -46.74
C ASP A 905 -30.67 -51.83 -46.95
N ASN A 906 -31.51 -50.85 -47.26
CA ASN A 906 -31.10 -49.45 -47.36
C ASN A 906 -30.73 -48.83 -45.99
N GLU A 907 -31.46 -49.12 -44.92
CA GLU A 907 -31.09 -48.70 -43.55
C GLU A 907 -29.77 -49.35 -43.07
N LEU A 908 -29.53 -50.62 -43.45
CA LEU A 908 -28.28 -51.33 -43.14
C LEU A 908 -27.08 -50.69 -43.86
N LYS A 909 -27.30 -50.16 -45.07
CA LYS A 909 -26.27 -49.47 -45.85
C LYS A 909 -25.93 -48.11 -45.24
N GLU A 910 -26.93 -47.32 -44.81
CA GLU A 910 -26.72 -46.04 -44.13
C GLU A 910 -25.98 -46.21 -42.79
N THR A 911 -26.35 -47.22 -42.00
CA THR A 911 -25.67 -47.49 -40.72
C THR A 911 -24.22 -47.93 -40.92
N ASN A 912 -23.94 -48.71 -41.96
CA ASN A 912 -22.57 -49.10 -42.31
C ASN A 912 -21.71 -47.89 -42.76
N ASP A 913 -22.30 -46.95 -43.52
CA ASP A 913 -21.60 -45.72 -43.92
C ASP A 913 -21.33 -44.78 -42.72
N MET A 914 -22.25 -44.70 -41.75
CA MET A 914 -22.02 -44.01 -40.48
C MET A 914 -20.87 -44.64 -39.66
N VAL A 915 -20.77 -45.98 -39.64
CA VAL A 915 -19.69 -46.70 -38.96
C VAL A 915 -18.35 -46.45 -39.64
N LEU A 916 -18.30 -46.41 -40.98
CA LEU A 916 -17.08 -46.06 -41.73
C LEU A 916 -16.64 -44.62 -41.46
N SER A 917 -17.57 -43.66 -41.41
CA SER A 917 -17.29 -42.27 -41.05
C SER A 917 -16.76 -42.14 -39.61
N SER A 918 -17.37 -42.85 -38.66
CA SER A 918 -16.92 -42.89 -37.27
C SER A 918 -15.53 -43.53 -37.12
N THR A 919 -15.25 -44.57 -37.90
CA THR A 919 -13.93 -45.23 -37.94
C THR A 919 -12.84 -44.30 -38.50
N ALA A 920 -13.17 -43.50 -39.52
CA ALA A 920 -12.26 -42.48 -40.03
C ALA A 920 -11.98 -41.38 -38.99
N ARG A 921 -13.01 -40.95 -38.25
CA ARG A 921 -12.89 -39.96 -37.17
C ARG A 921 -12.01 -40.46 -36.01
N ILE A 922 -12.14 -41.74 -35.65
CA ILE A 922 -11.29 -42.38 -34.63
C ILE A 922 -9.82 -42.39 -35.08
N LYS A 923 -9.56 -42.63 -36.37
CA LYS A 923 -8.20 -42.58 -36.93
C LYS A 923 -7.60 -41.16 -36.87
N GLU A 924 -8.37 -40.13 -37.23
CA GLU A 924 -7.93 -38.73 -37.08
C GLU A 924 -7.63 -38.37 -35.62
N LEU A 925 -8.49 -38.76 -34.68
CA LEU A 925 -8.28 -38.51 -33.26
C LEU A 925 -7.02 -39.22 -32.73
N LYS A 926 -6.75 -40.44 -33.21
CA LYS A 926 -5.53 -41.17 -32.88
C LYS A 926 -4.27 -40.45 -33.40
N ASP A 927 -4.31 -39.93 -34.62
CA ASP A 927 -3.20 -39.14 -35.20
C ASP A 927 -2.99 -37.81 -34.45
N ILE A 928 -4.06 -37.16 -33.99
CA ILE A 928 -3.99 -35.94 -33.16
C ILE A 928 -3.36 -36.25 -31.79
N ILE A 929 -3.75 -37.36 -31.16
CA ILE A 929 -3.17 -37.81 -29.89
C ILE A 929 -1.68 -38.12 -30.05
N GLU A 930 -1.28 -38.77 -31.15
CA GLU A 930 0.13 -39.08 -31.42
C GLU A 930 0.97 -37.81 -31.63
N ARG A 931 0.44 -36.80 -32.32
CA ARG A 931 1.08 -35.47 -32.43
C ARG A 931 1.18 -34.75 -31.08
N LYS A 932 0.10 -34.73 -30.31
CA LYS A 932 0.09 -34.12 -28.96
C LYS A 932 1.08 -34.80 -28.02
N ASN A 933 1.24 -36.12 -28.09
CA ASN A 933 2.24 -36.85 -27.30
C ASN A 933 3.66 -36.49 -27.73
N LYS A 934 3.91 -36.35 -29.03
CA LYS A 934 5.20 -35.86 -29.53
C LYS A 934 5.51 -34.44 -29.04
N ASP A 935 4.52 -33.54 -29.09
CA ASP A 935 4.68 -32.18 -28.55
C ASP A 935 5.01 -32.23 -27.04
N ILE A 936 4.32 -33.07 -26.26
CA ILE A 936 4.60 -33.26 -24.82
C ILE A 936 6.05 -33.71 -24.59
N ASP A 937 6.57 -34.64 -25.41
CA ASP A 937 7.95 -35.10 -25.28
C ASP A 937 8.97 -34.02 -25.69
N ASP A 938 8.67 -33.22 -26.72
CA ASP A 938 9.48 -32.06 -27.10
C ASP A 938 9.47 -30.98 -25.99
N HIS A 939 8.31 -30.73 -25.36
CA HIS A 939 8.19 -29.85 -24.21
C HIS A 939 8.96 -30.37 -22.98
N LYS A 940 8.93 -31.67 -22.69
CA LYS A 940 9.74 -32.28 -21.62
C LYS A 940 11.23 -32.10 -21.87
N LYS A 941 11.67 -32.25 -23.12
CA LYS A 941 13.06 -32.02 -23.52
C LYS A 941 13.47 -30.56 -23.34
N LEU A 942 12.61 -29.62 -23.76
CA LEU A 942 12.84 -28.19 -23.53
C LEU A 942 12.90 -27.85 -22.03
N LEU A 943 12.08 -28.50 -21.20
CA LEU A 943 12.08 -28.34 -19.75
C LEU A 943 13.36 -28.91 -19.11
N ALA A 944 13.86 -30.03 -19.63
CA ALA A 944 15.15 -30.60 -19.22
C ALA A 944 16.31 -29.65 -19.57
N ASP A 945 16.33 -29.11 -20.79
CA ASP A 945 17.35 -28.14 -21.25
C ASP A 945 17.30 -26.85 -20.41
N LYS A 946 16.10 -26.36 -20.07
CA LYS A 946 15.91 -25.17 -19.20
C LYS A 946 16.30 -25.43 -17.75
N ASN A 947 16.07 -26.63 -17.22
CA ASN A 947 16.56 -27.02 -15.90
C ASN A 947 18.09 -27.13 -15.87
N GLU A 948 18.72 -27.57 -16.95
CA GLU A 948 20.19 -27.57 -17.05
C GLU A 948 20.76 -26.13 -17.10
N GLU A 949 20.07 -25.19 -17.77
CA GLU A 949 20.39 -23.75 -17.69
C GLU A 949 20.17 -23.18 -16.28
N LEU A 950 19.13 -23.64 -15.56
CA LEU A 950 18.85 -23.23 -14.19
C LEU A 950 19.94 -23.73 -13.22
N ASP A 951 20.45 -24.95 -13.41
CA ASP A 951 21.57 -25.48 -12.64
C ASP A 951 22.89 -24.72 -12.91
N LYS A 952 23.11 -24.26 -14.15
CA LYS A 952 24.21 -23.32 -14.47
C LYS A 952 24.03 -21.95 -13.80
N LEU A 953 22.79 -21.50 -13.61
CA LEU A 953 22.47 -20.27 -12.88
C LEU A 953 22.68 -20.40 -11.35
N LYS A 954 22.48 -21.62 -10.81
CA LYS A 954 22.67 -21.97 -9.41
C LYS A 954 24.15 -21.94 -8.98
N ASP A 955 25.07 -22.10 -9.92
CA ASP A 955 26.53 -22.05 -9.72
C ASP A 955 27.11 -20.62 -9.77
N LEU A 956 26.26 -19.57 -9.77
CA LEU A 956 26.70 -18.16 -9.66
C LEU A 956 27.08 -17.75 -8.22
N GLN A 957 26.82 -18.57 -7.21
CA GLN A 957 27.16 -18.32 -5.81
C GLN A 957 28.67 -18.08 -5.57
N PRO A 958 29.61 -18.87 -6.13
CA PRO A 958 31.05 -18.56 -6.08
C PRO A 958 31.42 -17.27 -6.82
N ARG A 959 30.72 -16.90 -7.90
CA ARG A 959 30.96 -15.61 -8.61
C ARG A 959 30.50 -14.42 -7.78
N ILE A 960 29.34 -14.52 -7.12
CA ILE A 960 28.84 -13.52 -6.15
C ILE A 960 29.85 -13.35 -5.02
N ARG A 961 30.35 -14.46 -4.45
CA ARG A 961 31.36 -14.42 -3.38
C ARG A 961 32.68 -13.79 -3.84
N SER A 962 33.09 -14.00 -5.10
CA SER A 962 34.27 -13.34 -5.68
C SER A 962 34.08 -11.84 -5.89
N LEU A 963 32.89 -11.42 -6.33
CA LEU A 963 32.54 -10.01 -6.52
C LEU A 963 32.38 -9.28 -5.19
N GLU A 964 31.91 -9.96 -4.15
CA GLU A 964 31.86 -9.43 -2.79
C GLU A 964 33.27 -9.23 -2.21
N LEU A 965 34.19 -10.15 -2.48
CA LEU A 965 35.60 -10.00 -2.11
C LEU A 965 36.26 -8.85 -2.88
N GLU A 966 36.04 -8.77 -4.19
CA GLU A 966 36.53 -7.67 -5.03
C GLU A 966 35.97 -6.31 -4.57
N LYS A 967 34.69 -6.26 -4.18
CA LYS A 967 34.06 -5.07 -3.59
C LYS A 967 34.66 -4.71 -2.23
N ALA A 968 35.02 -5.69 -1.41
CA ALA A 968 35.67 -5.46 -0.12
C ALA A 968 37.12 -4.95 -0.31
N ASP A 969 37.85 -5.48 -1.28
CA ASP A 969 39.19 -5.02 -1.63
C ASP A 969 39.17 -3.60 -2.22
N LEU A 970 38.23 -3.30 -3.13
CA LEU A 970 38.03 -1.95 -3.65
C LEU A 970 37.65 -0.96 -2.53
N LYS A 971 36.79 -1.37 -1.60
CA LYS A 971 36.41 -0.56 -0.44
C LYS A 971 37.62 -0.29 0.45
N SER A 972 38.47 -1.29 0.69
CA SER A 972 39.72 -1.13 1.44
C SER A 972 40.68 -0.16 0.75
N ASP A 973 40.79 -0.22 -0.58
CA ASP A 973 41.65 0.68 -1.33
C ASP A 973 41.10 2.11 -1.40
N TYR A 974 39.77 2.29 -1.49
CA TYR A 974 39.16 3.61 -1.33
C TYR A 974 39.33 4.17 0.08
N GLU A 975 39.23 3.34 1.12
CA GLU A 975 39.49 3.76 2.51
C GLU A 975 40.96 4.18 2.71
N LYS A 976 41.92 3.47 2.09
CA LYS A 976 43.33 3.88 2.07
C LYS A 976 43.54 5.18 1.30
N GLN A 977 42.88 5.38 0.16
CA GLN A 977 42.96 6.63 -0.60
C GLN A 977 42.36 7.80 0.19
N ILE A 978 41.21 7.60 0.86
CA ILE A 978 40.59 8.60 1.72
C ILE A 978 41.52 8.94 2.90
N ALA A 979 42.15 7.93 3.53
CA ALA A 979 43.12 8.17 4.59
C ALA A 979 44.36 8.94 4.11
N SER A 980 44.86 8.63 2.91
CA SER A 980 45.96 9.38 2.27
C SER A 980 45.58 10.82 1.97
N LEU A 981 44.43 11.03 1.32
CA LEU A 981 43.94 12.37 0.98
C LEU A 981 43.66 13.21 2.23
N LYS A 982 43.18 12.58 3.31
CA LYS A 982 42.96 13.25 4.60
C LYS A 982 44.28 13.65 5.27
N ALA A 983 45.31 12.81 5.15
CA ALA A 983 46.66 13.15 5.62
C ALA A 983 47.29 14.27 4.78
N ASP A 984 47.04 14.30 3.47
CA ASP A 984 47.51 15.36 2.59
C ASP A 984 46.76 16.68 2.83
N LEU A 985 45.47 16.64 3.14
CA LEU A 985 44.69 17.81 3.59
C LEU A 985 45.22 18.37 4.91
N GLN A 986 45.53 17.52 5.89
CA GLN A 986 46.16 17.97 7.13
C GLN A 986 47.54 18.59 6.91
N LYS A 987 48.33 18.07 5.95
CA LYS A 987 49.59 18.71 5.56
C LYS A 987 49.36 20.06 4.88
N ALA A 988 48.34 20.19 4.05
CA ALA A 988 47.99 21.46 3.41
C ALA A 988 47.56 22.51 4.44
N ASP A 989 46.79 22.12 5.46
CA ASP A 989 46.41 23.01 6.56
C ASP A 989 47.64 23.45 7.39
N LEU A 990 48.57 22.54 7.69
CA LEU A 990 49.82 22.89 8.36
C LEU A 990 50.70 23.83 7.54
N ILE A 991 50.80 23.60 6.23
CA ILE A 991 51.54 24.48 5.31
C ILE A 991 50.86 25.86 5.22
N LYS A 992 49.52 25.91 5.26
CA LYS A 992 48.77 27.16 5.28
C LYS A 992 49.03 27.96 6.56
N ASP A 993 49.00 27.29 7.71
CA ASP A 993 49.31 27.92 9.01
C ASP A 993 50.78 28.39 9.08
N GLU A 994 51.72 27.64 8.48
CA GLU A 994 53.12 28.06 8.37
C GLU A 994 53.28 29.25 7.42
N ASN A 995 52.57 29.28 6.29
CA ASN A 995 52.58 30.41 5.37
C ASN A 995 51.98 31.67 6.00
N GLU A 996 50.89 31.56 6.76
CA GLU A 996 50.32 32.71 7.49
C GLU A 996 51.31 33.28 8.53
N LYS A 997 52.08 32.42 9.20
CA LYS A 997 53.16 32.86 10.10
C LYS A 997 54.31 33.51 9.36
N LEU A 998 54.70 32.97 8.21
CA LEU A 998 55.73 33.55 7.36
C LEU A 998 55.29 34.90 6.79
N ASP A 999 54.03 35.06 6.39
CA ASP A 999 53.47 36.33 5.91
C ASP A 999 53.43 37.39 7.02
N GLN A 1000 53.11 36.99 8.25
CA GLN A 1000 53.22 37.87 9.43
C GLN A 1000 54.67 38.29 9.69
N GLU A 1001 55.63 37.37 9.59
CA GLU A 1001 57.05 37.69 9.77
C GLU A 1001 57.59 38.54 8.61
N ILE A 1002 57.15 38.31 7.37
CA ILE A 1002 57.48 39.14 6.20
C ILE A 1002 56.93 40.56 6.41
N SER A 1003 55.69 40.70 6.90
CA SER A 1003 55.10 42.01 7.20
C SER A 1003 55.90 42.75 8.27
N ARG A 1004 56.31 42.04 9.33
CA ARG A 1004 57.16 42.59 10.39
C ARG A 1004 58.55 42.97 9.88
N LEU A 1005 59.15 42.15 9.02
CA LEU A 1005 60.45 42.44 8.42
C LEU A 1005 60.37 43.61 7.44
N HIS A 1006 59.28 43.77 6.69
CA HIS A 1006 59.05 44.96 5.86
C HIS A 1006 58.95 46.22 6.71
N GLU A 1007 58.22 46.20 7.82
CA GLU A 1007 58.14 47.35 8.74
C GLU A 1007 59.53 47.72 9.31
N VAL A 1008 60.34 46.72 9.65
CA VAL A 1008 61.73 46.93 10.09
C VAL A 1008 62.61 47.47 8.95
N VAL A 1009 62.43 46.99 7.71
CA VAL A 1009 63.17 47.50 6.54
C VAL A 1009 62.79 48.94 6.27
N ASP A 1010 61.50 49.29 6.31
CA ASP A 1010 61.01 50.65 6.13
C ASP A 1010 61.60 51.60 7.18
N GLU A 1011 61.63 51.19 8.46
CA GLU A 1011 62.30 51.95 9.52
C GLU A 1011 63.81 52.12 9.24
N LYS A 1012 64.47 51.08 8.72
CA LYS A 1012 65.89 51.13 8.39
C LYS A 1012 66.18 51.98 7.17
N ASP A 1013 65.29 52.01 6.18
CA ASP A 1013 65.39 52.86 5.01
C ASP A 1013 65.22 54.34 5.39
N VAL A 1014 64.28 54.66 6.29
CA VAL A 1014 64.18 56.02 6.87
C VAL A 1014 65.47 56.41 7.61
N GLN A 1015 66.03 55.49 8.40
CA GLN A 1015 67.32 55.73 9.08
C GLN A 1015 68.48 55.90 8.09
N LEU A 1016 68.52 55.13 7.00
CA LEU A 1016 69.54 55.25 5.96
C LEU A 1016 69.41 56.56 5.19
N GLU A 1017 68.19 57.02 4.92
CA GLU A 1017 67.94 58.30 4.26
C GLU A 1017 68.46 59.46 5.13
N ASP A 1018 68.20 59.42 6.44
CA ASP A 1018 68.73 60.42 7.38
C ASP A 1018 70.26 60.33 7.51
N MET A 1019 70.83 59.12 7.56
CA MET A 1019 72.28 58.94 7.55
C MET A 1019 72.93 59.43 6.24
N SER A 1020 72.24 59.31 5.10
CA SER A 1020 72.70 59.88 3.83
C SER A 1020 72.74 61.40 3.87
N LYS A 1021 71.69 62.05 4.43
CA LYS A 1021 71.70 63.50 4.64
C LYS A 1021 72.87 63.93 5.52
N PHE A 1022 73.15 63.22 6.61
CA PHE A 1022 74.31 63.50 7.46
C PHE A 1022 75.65 63.28 6.76
N LYS A 1023 75.76 62.24 5.91
CA LYS A 1023 76.95 62.00 5.09
C LYS A 1023 77.21 63.14 4.10
N ASP A 1024 76.17 63.68 3.49
CA ASP A 1024 76.27 64.82 2.57
C ASP A 1024 76.69 66.10 3.31
N TYR A 1025 76.12 66.36 4.49
CA TYR A 1025 76.55 67.47 5.35
C TYR A 1025 78.00 67.32 5.85
N PHE A 1026 78.42 66.11 6.20
CA PHE A 1026 79.79 65.83 6.62
C PHE A 1026 80.79 66.01 5.47
N SER A 1027 80.42 65.55 4.26
CA SER A 1027 81.21 65.77 3.04
C SER A 1027 81.33 67.25 2.71
N ALA A 1028 80.26 68.02 2.89
CA ALA A 1028 80.27 69.48 2.75
C ALA A 1028 81.18 70.16 3.79
N MET A 1029 81.28 69.64 5.02
CA MET A 1029 82.16 70.20 6.07
C MET A 1029 83.66 69.93 5.86
N ILE A 1030 84.02 68.84 5.18
CA ILE A 1030 85.42 68.43 4.93
C ILE A 1030 85.93 68.88 3.56
N SER A 1031 85.03 69.42 2.72
CA SER A 1031 85.39 70.01 1.44
C SER A 1031 86.53 71.02 1.57
N LYS A 1032 87.41 71.05 0.55
CA LYS A 1032 88.59 71.94 0.56
C LYS A 1032 88.12 73.39 0.66
N PRO A 1033 88.81 74.23 1.48
CA PRO A 1033 88.44 75.63 1.62
C PRO A 1033 88.50 76.34 0.27
N LEU A 1034 87.43 77.06 -0.07
CA LEU A 1034 87.32 77.81 -1.31
C LEU A 1034 88.37 78.93 -1.36
N PRO A 1035 88.97 79.21 -2.53
CA PRO A 1035 90.06 80.17 -2.69
C PRO A 1035 89.89 81.49 -1.91
N GLY A 1036 90.66 81.55 -0.83
CA GLY A 1036 90.81 82.68 0.07
C GLY A 1036 89.61 82.99 0.99
N LEU A 1037 88.55 82.20 0.99
CA LEU A 1037 87.65 82.17 2.16
C LEU A 1037 88.35 81.46 3.32
N THR A 1038 87.95 81.78 4.56
CA THR A 1038 88.42 80.97 5.70
C THR A 1038 87.80 79.58 5.65
N SER A 1039 88.40 78.61 6.34
CA SER A 1039 87.85 77.25 6.45
C SER A 1039 86.39 77.27 6.91
N PHE A 1040 86.08 78.13 7.90
CA PHE A 1040 84.73 78.29 8.42
C PHE A 1040 83.76 78.91 7.39
N GLN A 1041 84.18 79.95 6.66
CA GLN A 1041 83.33 80.59 5.65
C GLN A 1041 83.04 79.65 4.47
N SER A 1042 84.01 78.80 4.10
CA SER A 1042 83.86 77.79 3.05
C SER A 1042 82.89 76.69 3.49
N GLN A 1043 82.99 76.21 4.73
CA GLN A 1043 82.06 75.24 5.31
C GLN A 1043 80.62 75.77 5.33
N ILE A 1044 80.44 77.02 5.76
CA ILE A 1044 79.14 77.70 5.74
C ILE A 1044 78.61 77.74 4.30
N TYR A 1045 79.41 78.12 3.31
CA TYR A 1045 78.98 78.12 1.91
C TYR A 1045 78.50 76.75 1.43
N HIS A 1046 79.25 75.67 1.70
CA HIS A 1046 78.86 74.33 1.24
C HIS A 1046 77.59 73.80 1.92
N LEU A 1047 77.33 74.19 3.17
CA LEU A 1047 76.15 73.76 3.94
C LEU A 1047 74.88 74.59 3.66
N LEU A 1048 74.99 75.80 3.14
CA LEU A 1048 73.82 76.66 2.93
C LEU A 1048 72.90 76.12 1.82
N PRO A 1049 71.56 76.12 1.98
CA PRO A 1049 70.63 75.93 0.88
C PRO A 1049 70.65 77.15 -0.05
N ASP A 1050 70.17 77.00 -1.29
CA ASP A 1050 70.10 78.10 -2.25
C ASP A 1050 68.79 78.89 -2.11
N ALA A 1051 68.81 80.16 -2.52
CA ALA A 1051 67.64 81.03 -2.66
C ALA A 1051 66.77 81.27 -1.40
N LEU A 1052 67.38 81.30 -0.21
CA LEU A 1052 66.69 81.64 1.04
C LEU A 1052 67.10 83.02 1.59
N SER A 1053 66.29 83.60 2.48
CA SER A 1053 66.62 84.86 3.15
C SER A 1053 67.71 84.67 4.21
N ALA A 1054 68.38 85.76 4.60
CA ALA A 1054 69.42 85.70 5.62
C ALA A 1054 68.93 85.17 6.99
N SER A 1055 67.65 85.33 7.32
CA SER A 1055 67.09 84.78 8.57
C SER A 1055 66.83 83.29 8.43
N GLU A 1056 66.23 82.84 7.32
CA GLU A 1056 65.95 81.42 7.07
C GLU A 1056 67.24 80.61 6.93
N LEU A 1057 68.26 81.17 6.30
CA LEU A 1057 69.59 80.55 6.22
C LEU A 1057 70.27 80.42 7.59
N TYR A 1058 70.10 81.42 8.46
CA TYR A 1058 70.61 81.38 9.82
C TYR A 1058 69.88 80.34 10.66
N ASP A 1059 68.55 80.27 10.56
CA ASP A 1059 67.72 79.32 11.28
C ASP A 1059 67.99 77.89 10.79
N TYR A 1060 68.22 77.69 9.48
CA TYR A 1060 68.64 76.42 8.90
C TYR A 1060 69.98 75.93 9.46
N LEU A 1061 71.00 76.80 9.53
CA LEU A 1061 72.29 76.45 10.13
C LEU A 1061 72.19 76.19 11.63
N THR A 1062 71.34 76.95 12.33
CA THR A 1062 71.06 76.71 13.76
C THR A 1062 70.41 75.34 13.95
N GLY A 1063 69.52 74.93 13.05
CA GLY A 1063 68.91 73.61 13.00
C GLY A 1063 69.89 72.47 12.70
N LEU A 1064 70.97 72.74 11.94
CA LEU A 1064 72.07 71.81 11.69
C LEU A 1064 73.09 71.71 12.83
N GLY A 1065 72.90 72.44 13.94
CA GLY A 1065 73.75 72.37 15.13
C GLY A 1065 74.73 73.53 15.32
N TYR A 1066 74.68 74.58 14.49
CA TYR A 1066 75.46 75.82 14.70
C TYR A 1066 74.81 76.75 15.75
N SER A 1067 74.42 76.21 16.91
CA SER A 1067 73.69 76.93 17.95
C SER A 1067 74.49 78.08 18.62
N ASN A 1068 75.82 78.02 18.54
CA ASN A 1068 76.73 79.06 19.05
C ASN A 1068 77.14 80.10 17.98
N LEU A 1069 76.58 80.04 16.77
CA LEU A 1069 76.88 81.00 15.71
C LEU A 1069 76.14 82.32 15.97
N GLU A 1070 76.86 83.39 16.27
CA GLU A 1070 76.23 84.70 16.44
C GLU A 1070 75.72 85.25 15.10
N LYS A 1071 74.51 85.86 15.09
CA LYS A 1071 73.93 86.51 13.90
C LYS A 1071 74.87 87.50 13.22
N GLU A 1072 75.67 88.22 14.01
CA GLU A 1072 76.65 89.17 13.49
C GLU A 1072 77.81 88.47 12.74
N SER A 1073 78.28 87.34 13.26
CA SER A 1073 79.34 86.51 12.66
C SER A 1073 78.85 85.79 11.40
N PHE A 1074 77.59 85.37 11.36
CA PHE A 1074 76.95 84.84 10.16
C PHE A 1074 76.77 85.92 9.07
N ALA A 1075 76.29 87.11 9.44
CA ALA A 1075 76.14 88.23 8.50
C ALA A 1075 77.48 88.69 7.90
N LYS A 1076 78.57 88.67 8.70
CA LYS A 1076 79.95 88.90 8.21
C LYS A 1076 80.39 87.82 7.22
N THR A 1077 80.00 86.58 7.45
CA THR A 1077 80.29 85.43 6.56
C THR A 1077 79.55 85.54 5.24
N LEU A 1078 78.25 85.86 5.23
CA LEU A 1078 77.49 86.10 3.99
C LEU A 1078 78.06 87.28 3.17
N LYS A 1079 78.44 88.38 3.83
CA LYS A 1079 79.13 89.51 3.15
C LYS A 1079 80.49 89.12 2.58
N ALA A 1080 81.23 88.23 3.24
CA ALA A 1080 82.50 87.73 2.73
C ALA A 1080 82.30 86.83 1.50
N LEU A 1081 81.25 86.00 1.50
CA LEU A 1081 80.86 85.17 0.35
C LEU A 1081 80.42 86.03 -0.85
N GLU A 1082 79.69 87.12 -0.61
CA GLU A 1082 79.31 88.09 -1.66
C GLU A 1082 80.49 88.89 -2.21
N LYS A 1083 81.37 89.41 -1.35
CA LYS A 1083 82.57 90.14 -1.78
C LYS A 1083 83.51 89.29 -2.65
N ARG A 1084 83.49 87.97 -2.45
CA ARG A 1084 84.32 86.98 -3.16
C ARG A 1084 83.63 86.40 -4.40
N GLY A 1085 82.37 86.74 -4.64
CA GLY A 1085 81.60 86.30 -5.80
C GLY A 1085 80.94 84.92 -5.67
N TYR A 1086 80.94 84.29 -4.48
CA TYR A 1086 80.34 82.96 -4.27
C TYR A 1086 78.83 83.03 -3.99
N CYS A 1087 78.33 84.13 -3.44
CA CYS A 1087 76.89 84.36 -3.29
C CYS A 1087 76.53 85.75 -3.83
N GLN A 1088 75.29 85.93 -4.27
CA GLN A 1088 74.78 87.23 -4.67
C GLN A 1088 73.42 87.51 -4.04
N ARG A 1089 73.16 88.79 -3.79
CA ARG A 1089 71.86 89.24 -3.29
C ARG A 1089 70.92 89.39 -4.48
N ALA A 1090 69.89 88.56 -4.53
CA ALA A 1090 68.77 88.74 -5.45
C ALA A 1090 67.57 89.30 -4.69
N ARG A 1091 66.76 90.12 -5.38
CA ARG A 1091 65.45 90.50 -4.85
C ARG A 1091 64.43 89.48 -5.31
N ASP A 1092 63.71 88.93 -4.34
CA ASP A 1092 62.50 88.17 -4.55
C ASP A 1092 61.35 88.96 -3.91
N GLY A 1093 60.67 89.77 -4.73
CA GLY A 1093 59.72 90.79 -4.27
C GLY A 1093 60.35 91.81 -3.31
N ASP A 1094 59.77 91.93 -2.12
CA ASP A 1094 60.23 92.82 -1.02
C ASP A 1094 61.32 92.15 -0.13
N LYS A 1095 61.65 90.89 -0.38
CA LYS A 1095 62.65 90.13 0.38
C LYS A 1095 63.98 90.06 -0.37
N ILE A 1096 65.06 90.08 0.41
CA ILE A 1096 66.41 89.91 -0.11
C ILE A 1096 66.82 88.46 0.17
N ILE A 1097 66.94 87.68 -0.90
CA ILE A 1097 67.41 86.29 -0.85
C ILE A 1097 68.87 86.21 -1.28
N TRP A 1098 69.55 85.17 -0.81
CA TRP A 1098 70.94 84.90 -1.13
C TRP A 1098 71.01 83.70 -2.05
N VAL A 1099 71.52 83.92 -3.26
CA VAL A 1099 71.65 82.89 -4.29
C VAL A 1099 73.12 82.53 -4.44
N LYS A 1100 73.44 81.23 -4.50
CA LYS A 1100 74.78 80.74 -4.75
C LYS A 1100 75.15 80.91 -6.21
N ASN A 1101 76.36 81.38 -6.46
CA ASN A 1101 76.90 81.42 -7.81
C ASN A 1101 77.58 80.07 -8.12
N PRO A 1102 77.31 79.46 -9.28
CA PRO A 1102 77.96 78.21 -9.66
C PRO A 1102 79.48 78.41 -9.73
N ILE A 1103 80.21 77.53 -9.04
CA ILE A 1103 81.68 77.53 -9.07
C ILE A 1103 82.10 76.93 -10.40
N ASN A 1104 82.57 77.75 -11.34
CA ASN A 1104 83.29 77.24 -12.52
C ASN A 1104 84.61 76.64 -12.03
N THR A 1105 84.67 75.32 -12.01
CA THR A 1105 85.89 74.54 -11.82
C THR A 1105 86.60 74.47 -13.17
N GLU A 1106 87.45 75.44 -13.46
CA GLU A 1106 88.60 75.16 -14.32
C GLU A 1106 89.70 74.60 -13.42
N GLU A 1107 90.04 73.34 -13.70
CA GLU A 1107 90.97 72.39 -13.02
C GLU A 1107 90.43 71.56 -11.85
#